data_AF-A0A1V9FL51-F1
#
_entry.id   AF-A0A1V9FL51-F1
#
_cell.length_a   1.000
_cell.length_b   1.000
_cell.length_c   1.000
_cell.angle_alpha   90.00
_cell.angle_beta   90.00
_cell.angle_gamma   90.00
#
_symmetry.space_group_name_H-M   'P 1'
#
loop_
_entity.id
_entity.type
_entity.pdbx_description
1 polymer ?
#
loop_
_entity_poly.entity_id
_entity_poly.type
_entity_poly.pdbx_seq_one_letter_code
_entity_poly.pdbx_strand_id
1 'polypeptide(L)'
;MSNAYSLHLGLNNVDPDHYDGWNGQLYCCENDALFYHEMAERAGIKNRKLLLSGGSQGAEMPVSANLDKYLEQFSKTLKSGDFLFITYSGHGGQIKDINFDEEDSVDETWCLYDRQYLDDELWEHFSRFKKGVRILMISDSCHSGSVARAIDSPKDAEVAGLLEDIFKKMNLVTRNAPKDITFNSYSKHKEQYYGPTHKPIVVKEDIPATVLLLGACRDEELASEWDGYGLFTSTIRKVLSMNKSIGSYDDWHEKITQQIPAIQHPTLFTYGSGADLFRKEKIFQVGNGQSPFSFFDPEQNTVPEKVKENLLVDFGKTAPQLRSTEYKPAQHLKRDMPDTPSIHLKETAPDTTSSWDEAYKAYFSLRAEHPEVFVEPDVKSKYLKESPLSKSADGNNYMSNWPKPPNTLGIDEFIWHLGDNHSQLRKAAQRVKEKMKLTDVLDTVPDDMVKIAHIDTGYIPSHPATPKYLVKDAGISFVGGEPDNKGTDIMQNRIKFLEQDGHGSATLAILAGNFIKKEDAYAGYEGFFGGIPFARVIPVRICDTVYNSFNANDVARGIEYAIEMGCEVISMSMAGYPTRRVARAVNKAYEAGVVIVTAAGNNWVKGISKLTPKAVMYPARFDRVIAACGVCFNEKPYDFAANEEEMKLRSEGGDTMQGNWGPEKAMRTALAAYTPNLAWANNNPNSKYRFSRTGGGTSSATPQIAAAAALWIAYNRQELADKQYKGTWKQAEAVRQALFQSGGIDYPGYKKYYGNGSLKASAALDVSADIFNMELKQAEEASVSFLGIGKFVSQWFRALPAKSALPETVPPTDKQIQEMMSVEIMQVMYKDPALFEYLDTIDLDGADADFFNRAAARDKFKSLIKTSAYASATLKALL
;
A
#
# COMPACT_ATOMS: atom_id res chain seq x y z
N MET A 1 -34.19 28.22 3.41
CA MET A 1 -33.22 27.10 3.38
C MET A 1 -32.12 27.46 4.34
N SER A 2 -31.77 26.59 5.28
CA SER A 2 -30.66 26.82 6.19
C SER A 2 -29.35 26.79 5.42
N ASN A 3 -28.45 27.74 5.69
CA ASN A 3 -27.11 27.79 5.11
C ASN A 3 -26.11 27.05 6.00
N ALA A 4 -25.05 26.55 5.39
CA ALA A 4 -23.94 25.94 6.10
C ALA A 4 -22.59 26.43 5.58
N TYR A 5 -21.66 26.65 6.50
CA TYR A 5 -20.30 27.13 6.24
C TYR A 5 -19.28 26.28 6.99
N SER A 6 -18.05 26.20 6.50
CA SER A 6 -16.96 25.55 7.22
C SER A 6 -15.61 26.27 7.10
N LEU A 7 -14.76 26.08 8.10
CA LEU A 7 -13.41 26.63 8.19
C LEU A 7 -12.47 25.60 8.81
N HIS A 8 -11.41 25.25 8.09
CA HIS A 8 -10.48 24.20 8.50
C HIS A 8 -9.06 24.74 8.54
N LEU A 9 -8.40 24.63 9.70
CA LEU A 9 -7.05 25.10 9.95
C LEU A 9 -6.11 23.93 10.20
N GLY A 10 -4.98 23.90 9.51
CA GLY A 10 -3.92 22.91 9.68
C GLY A 10 -2.54 23.56 9.71
N LEU A 11 -1.81 23.39 10.81
CA LEU A 11 -0.48 23.96 11.02
C LEU A 11 0.55 22.86 11.27
N ASN A 12 1.39 22.60 10.27
CA ASN A 12 2.57 21.75 10.39
C ASN A 12 3.81 22.54 10.89
N ASN A 13 3.73 23.87 10.94
CA ASN A 13 4.78 24.74 11.45
C ASN A 13 4.19 26.12 11.81
N VAL A 14 4.95 26.87 12.60
CA VAL A 14 4.68 28.27 12.99
C VAL A 14 5.86 29.16 12.61
N ASP A 15 5.68 30.48 12.67
CA ASP A 15 6.76 31.44 12.39
C ASP A 15 7.82 31.43 13.50
N PRO A 16 9.04 30.92 13.25
CA PRO A 16 10.08 30.88 14.27
C PRO A 16 10.50 32.28 14.75
N ASP A 17 10.33 33.33 13.95
CA ASP A 17 10.67 34.69 14.37
C ASP A 17 9.71 35.18 15.48
N HIS A 18 8.48 34.67 15.50
CA HIS A 18 7.50 34.97 16.54
C HIS A 18 7.61 34.02 17.74
N TYR A 19 7.99 32.77 17.50
CA TYR A 19 8.05 31.71 18.51
C TYR A 19 9.48 31.45 19.04
N ASP A 20 10.26 32.50 19.29
CA ASP A 20 11.59 32.41 19.93
C ASP A 20 12.57 31.43 19.24
N GLY A 21 12.54 31.38 17.91
CA GLY A 21 13.34 30.46 17.09
C GLY A 21 12.75 29.06 16.94
N TRP A 22 11.61 28.77 17.57
CA TRP A 22 10.92 27.49 17.47
C TRP A 22 9.97 27.47 16.27
N ASN A 23 10.19 26.54 15.34
CA ASN A 23 9.39 26.42 14.13
C ASN A 23 8.12 25.55 14.29
N GLY A 24 7.86 25.01 15.49
CA GLY A 24 6.66 24.22 15.80
C GLY A 24 6.38 23.06 14.85
N GLN A 25 7.43 22.34 14.44
CA GLN A 25 7.30 21.30 13.43
C GLN A 25 6.37 20.16 13.87
N LEU A 26 5.23 20.06 13.19
CA LEU A 26 4.28 18.95 13.14
C LEU A 26 4.23 18.40 11.71
N TYR A 27 3.63 17.23 11.50
CA TYR A 27 3.71 16.53 10.22
C TYR A 27 2.36 16.25 9.58
N CYS A 28 1.26 16.29 10.32
CA CYS A 28 -0.04 15.83 9.79
C CYS A 28 -1.24 16.72 10.07
N CYS A 29 -1.04 17.90 10.64
CA CYS A 29 -2.12 18.86 10.89
C CYS A 29 -2.76 19.39 9.60
N GLU A 30 -1.97 19.58 8.54
CA GLU A 30 -2.52 19.93 7.22
C GLU A 30 -3.39 18.81 6.63
N ASN A 31 -3.00 17.54 6.84
CA ASN A 31 -3.77 16.39 6.38
C ASN A 31 -5.11 16.27 7.13
N ASP A 32 -5.13 16.59 8.42
CA ASP A 32 -6.37 16.65 9.20
C ASP A 32 -7.31 17.75 8.66
N ALA A 33 -6.79 18.95 8.43
CA ALA A 33 -7.58 20.06 7.89
C ALA A 33 -8.15 19.75 6.50
N LEU A 34 -7.37 19.10 5.63
CA LEU A 34 -7.82 18.62 4.33
C LEU A 34 -8.91 17.54 4.46
N PHE A 35 -8.74 16.60 5.39
CA PHE A 35 -9.75 15.58 5.66
C PHE A 35 -11.08 16.18 6.12
N TYR A 36 -11.05 17.13 7.06
CA TYR A 36 -12.27 17.80 7.51
C TYR A 36 -12.88 18.71 6.45
N HIS A 37 -12.05 19.31 5.58
CA HIS A 37 -12.52 20.07 4.42
C HIS A 37 -13.28 19.20 3.43
N GLU A 38 -12.75 18.01 3.11
CA GLU A 38 -13.42 17.03 2.25
C GLU A 38 -14.70 16.49 2.93
N MET A 39 -14.66 16.28 4.23
CA MET A 39 -15.82 15.87 5.01
C MET A 39 -16.94 16.91 4.95
N ALA A 40 -16.60 18.19 5.08
CA ALA A 40 -17.55 19.29 4.89
C ALA A 40 -18.09 19.36 3.46
N GLU A 41 -17.27 19.06 2.45
CA GLU A 41 -17.74 18.98 1.06
C GLU A 41 -18.79 17.88 0.87
N ARG A 42 -18.49 16.67 1.35
CA ARG A 42 -19.39 15.51 1.30
C ARG A 42 -20.68 15.75 2.09
N ALA A 43 -20.63 16.62 3.10
CA ALA A 43 -21.80 17.12 3.83
C ALA A 43 -22.79 17.95 2.99
N GLY A 44 -22.37 18.39 1.80
CA GLY A 44 -23.08 19.43 1.06
C GLY A 44 -22.83 20.85 1.59
N ILE A 45 -21.82 21.08 2.45
CA ILE A 45 -21.43 22.43 2.86
C ILE A 45 -20.67 23.06 1.69
N LYS A 46 -21.30 24.01 1.00
CA LYS A 46 -20.74 24.66 -0.20
C LYS A 46 -19.74 25.76 0.12
N ASN A 47 -19.94 26.48 1.22
CA ASN A 47 -19.09 27.62 1.59
C ASN A 47 -18.00 27.18 2.55
N ARG A 48 -16.88 26.68 2.00
CA ARG A 48 -15.77 26.13 2.78
C ARG A 48 -14.52 27.00 2.68
N LYS A 49 -13.81 27.14 3.78
CA LYS A 49 -12.52 27.85 3.87
C LYS A 49 -11.46 26.92 4.43
N LEU A 50 -10.23 27.09 3.95
CA LEU A 50 -9.10 26.23 4.25
C LEU A 50 -7.87 27.10 4.50
N LEU A 51 -7.24 26.93 5.66
CA LEU A 51 -6.03 27.63 6.06
C LEU A 51 -4.92 26.61 6.35
N LEU A 52 -3.80 26.66 5.62
CA LEU A 52 -2.69 25.70 5.73
C LEU A 52 -1.33 26.39 5.81
N SER A 53 -0.46 25.97 6.73
CA SER A 53 0.90 26.54 6.89
C SER A 53 1.80 26.38 5.66
N GLY A 54 1.61 25.31 4.87
CA GLY A 54 2.38 25.03 3.65
C GLY A 54 1.85 25.73 2.40
N GLY A 55 0.73 26.47 2.49
CA GLY A 55 0.16 27.23 1.37
C GLY A 55 -0.29 26.38 0.17
N SER A 56 -0.48 25.07 0.36
CA SER A 56 -0.88 24.16 -0.71
C SER A 56 -2.33 24.38 -1.15
N GLN A 57 -2.68 23.96 -2.37
CA GLN A 57 -4.06 23.93 -2.90
C GLN A 57 -4.81 25.27 -2.93
N GLY A 58 -4.11 26.41 -2.89
CA GLY A 58 -4.74 27.73 -2.87
C GLY A 58 -5.31 28.13 -1.49
N ALA A 59 -4.90 27.43 -0.42
CA ALA A 59 -5.23 27.78 0.96
C ALA A 59 -4.59 29.11 1.38
N GLU A 60 -5.29 29.87 2.23
CA GLU A 60 -4.71 31.07 2.86
C GLU A 60 -3.87 30.67 4.08
N MET A 61 -2.97 31.54 4.55
CA MET A 61 -2.16 31.23 5.73
C MET A 61 -3.02 31.20 7.02
N PRO A 62 -2.78 30.28 7.96
CA PRO A 62 -3.47 30.22 9.25
C PRO A 62 -2.88 31.26 10.22
N VAL A 63 -3.14 32.53 9.94
CA VAL A 63 -2.76 33.69 10.75
C VAL A 63 -4.00 34.29 11.42
N SER A 64 -3.83 34.96 12.56
CA SER A 64 -4.95 35.48 13.37
C SER A 64 -5.88 36.38 12.56
N ALA A 65 -5.31 37.24 11.69
CA ALA A 65 -6.08 38.13 10.83
C ALA A 65 -7.02 37.40 9.86
N ASN A 66 -6.61 36.23 9.33
CA ASN A 66 -7.46 35.43 8.44
C ASN A 66 -8.55 34.70 9.22
N LEU A 67 -8.23 34.19 10.41
CA LEU A 67 -9.21 33.58 11.31
C LEU A 67 -10.30 34.59 11.71
N ASP A 68 -9.90 35.77 12.18
CA ASP A 68 -10.80 36.87 12.56
C ASP A 68 -11.71 37.29 11.41
N LYS A 69 -11.14 37.50 10.22
CA LYS A 69 -11.87 37.85 8.99
C LYS A 69 -13.00 36.87 8.71
N TYR A 70 -12.73 35.55 8.81
CA TYR A 70 -13.74 34.53 8.52
C TYR A 70 -14.79 34.41 9.62
N LEU A 71 -14.40 34.42 10.89
CA LEU A 71 -15.35 34.37 12.01
C LEU A 71 -16.27 35.60 12.03
N GLU A 72 -15.74 36.80 11.76
CA GLU A 72 -16.53 38.02 11.63
C GLU A 72 -17.48 37.97 10.42
N GLN A 73 -17.00 37.46 9.29
CA GLN A 73 -17.84 37.28 8.10
C GLN A 73 -19.00 36.31 8.38
N PHE A 74 -18.74 35.19 9.04
CA PHE A 74 -19.75 34.18 9.33
C PHE A 74 -20.76 34.67 10.35
N SER A 75 -20.33 35.33 11.43
CA SER A 75 -21.25 35.87 12.46
C SER A 75 -22.25 36.91 11.88
N LYS A 76 -21.83 37.72 10.90
CA LYS A 76 -22.71 38.64 10.17
C LYS A 76 -23.68 37.95 9.21
N THR A 77 -23.27 36.80 8.67
CA THR A 77 -23.99 36.10 7.59
C THR A 77 -25.00 35.10 8.12
N LEU A 78 -24.61 34.28 9.11
CA LEU A 78 -25.41 33.16 9.62
C LEU A 78 -26.59 33.66 10.47
N LYS A 79 -27.73 32.98 10.31
CA LYS A 79 -28.99 33.27 11.00
C LYS A 79 -29.49 32.02 11.74
N SER A 80 -30.55 32.18 12.52
CA SER A 80 -31.18 31.07 13.25
C SER A 80 -31.49 29.89 12.31
N GLY A 81 -31.06 28.69 12.68
CA GLY A 81 -31.18 27.46 11.89
C GLY A 81 -29.99 27.17 10.96
N ASP A 82 -29.03 28.09 10.81
CA ASP A 82 -27.80 27.88 10.04
C ASP A 82 -26.74 27.11 10.85
N PHE A 83 -25.72 26.61 10.15
CA PHE A 83 -24.70 25.72 10.70
C PHE A 83 -23.28 26.19 10.33
N LEU A 84 -22.36 26.12 11.29
CA LEU A 84 -20.94 26.39 11.10
C LEU A 84 -20.10 25.20 11.58
N PHE A 85 -19.16 24.75 10.75
CA PHE A 85 -18.22 23.67 11.09
C PHE A 85 -16.78 24.17 11.09
N ILE A 86 -16.13 24.19 12.24
CA ILE A 86 -14.76 24.68 12.42
C ILE A 86 -13.87 23.52 12.84
N THR A 87 -12.68 23.41 12.25
CA THR A 87 -11.67 22.45 12.72
C THR A 87 -10.31 23.10 12.87
N TYR A 88 -9.59 22.71 13.90
CA TYR A 88 -8.21 23.10 14.13
C TYR A 88 -7.33 21.88 14.36
N SER A 89 -6.17 21.88 13.72
CA SER A 89 -5.12 20.92 13.94
C SER A 89 -3.80 21.68 13.95
N GLY A 90 -3.08 21.57 15.05
CA GLY A 90 -1.86 22.34 15.30
C GLY A 90 -1.46 22.21 16.77
N HIS A 91 -0.42 22.94 17.17
CA HIS A 91 -0.03 22.99 18.58
C HIS A 91 -1.04 23.80 19.40
N GLY A 92 -1.35 23.35 20.61
CA GLY A 92 -1.91 24.21 21.64
C GLY A 92 -0.80 24.78 22.51
N GLY A 93 -0.99 26.00 23.01
CA GLY A 93 -0.06 26.69 23.88
C GLY A 93 -0.76 27.25 25.11
N GLN A 94 0.02 27.93 25.94
CA GLN A 94 -0.48 28.63 27.13
C GLN A 94 0.25 29.95 27.32
N ILE A 95 -0.50 30.98 27.74
CA ILE A 95 0.07 32.23 28.24
C ILE A 95 -0.30 32.43 29.72
N LYS A 96 0.31 33.42 30.35
CA LYS A 96 -0.03 33.76 31.74
C LYS A 96 -1.38 34.46 31.75
N ASP A 97 -2.32 33.94 32.52
CA ASP A 97 -3.59 34.60 32.77
C ASP A 97 -3.34 35.95 33.49
N ILE A 98 -3.88 37.02 32.89
CA ILE A 98 -3.77 38.40 33.38
C ILE A 98 -5.09 38.88 34.00
N ASN A 99 -6.23 38.30 33.60
CA ASN A 99 -7.57 38.75 33.98
C ASN A 99 -8.14 37.94 35.18
N PHE A 100 -7.46 36.85 35.56
CA PHE A 100 -7.76 35.92 36.65
C PHE A 100 -9.11 35.19 36.50
N ASP A 101 -9.51 34.88 35.28
CA ASP A 101 -10.76 34.17 35.00
C ASP A 101 -10.63 32.65 34.90
N GLU A 102 -9.40 32.12 34.85
CA GLU A 102 -9.11 30.68 34.83
C GLU A 102 -8.61 30.14 36.20
N GLU A 103 -9.06 28.94 36.59
CA GLU A 103 -8.77 28.33 37.91
C GLU A 103 -7.28 27.96 38.10
N ASP A 104 -6.51 27.75 37.01
CA ASP A 104 -5.10 27.38 37.04
C ASP A 104 -4.13 28.53 36.69
N SER A 105 -4.66 29.75 36.50
CA SER A 105 -3.91 30.98 36.23
C SER A 105 -3.10 30.99 34.92
N VAL A 106 -3.56 30.26 33.88
CA VAL A 106 -3.02 30.32 32.51
C VAL A 106 -4.15 30.34 31.49
N ASP A 107 -4.01 31.10 30.40
CA ASP A 107 -4.97 31.08 29.29
C ASP A 107 -4.56 30.02 28.25
N GLU A 108 -5.51 29.20 27.80
CA GLU A 108 -5.30 28.24 26.71
C GLU A 108 -5.28 28.92 25.34
N THR A 109 -4.36 28.49 24.46
CA THR A 109 -4.21 29.10 23.13
C THR A 109 -4.09 28.08 22.00
N TRP A 110 -4.52 28.48 20.80
CA TRP A 110 -4.07 27.89 19.55
C TRP A 110 -2.80 28.58 19.06
N CYS A 111 -1.74 27.83 18.81
CA CYS A 111 -0.54 28.37 18.19
C CYS A 111 -0.76 28.52 16.68
N LEU A 112 -1.28 29.67 16.25
CA LEU A 112 -1.37 30.04 14.84
C LEU A 112 0.01 30.37 14.29
N TYR A 113 0.10 30.58 12.97
CA TYR A 113 1.39 30.83 12.33
C TYR A 113 2.03 32.12 12.84
N ASP A 114 1.24 33.17 13.08
CA ASP A 114 1.69 34.51 13.45
C ASP A 114 1.69 34.81 14.95
N ARG A 115 0.86 34.12 15.75
CA ARG A 115 0.79 34.27 17.22
C ARG A 115 -0.04 33.20 17.91
N GLN A 116 0.05 33.18 19.24
CA GLN A 116 -0.90 32.44 20.07
C GLN A 116 -2.27 33.15 20.00
N TYR A 117 -3.32 32.40 19.68
CA TYR A 117 -4.70 32.87 19.59
C TYR A 117 -5.46 32.39 20.81
N LEU A 118 -5.98 33.32 21.60
CA LEU A 118 -6.61 33.02 22.89
C LEU A 118 -7.97 32.36 22.68
N ASP A 119 -8.34 31.44 23.57
CA ASP A 119 -9.67 30.87 23.56
C ASP A 119 -10.74 31.95 23.78
N ASP A 120 -10.47 32.94 24.63
CA ASP A 120 -11.27 34.16 24.84
C ASP A 120 -11.63 34.88 23.54
N GLU A 121 -10.70 34.95 22.59
CA GLU A 121 -10.95 35.57 21.28
C GLU A 121 -11.93 34.72 20.46
N LEU A 122 -11.84 33.38 20.54
CA LEU A 122 -12.82 32.48 19.91
C LEU A 122 -14.20 32.65 20.55
N TRP A 123 -14.28 32.68 21.89
CA TRP A 123 -15.54 32.85 22.62
C TRP A 123 -16.19 34.21 22.34
N GLU A 124 -15.40 35.27 22.24
CA GLU A 124 -15.87 36.58 21.80
C GLU A 124 -16.49 36.52 20.41
N HIS A 125 -15.84 35.86 19.44
CA HIS A 125 -16.44 35.68 18.12
C HIS A 125 -17.73 34.87 18.18
N PHE A 126 -17.78 33.79 18.96
CA PHE A 126 -18.99 32.97 19.13
C PHE A 126 -20.14 33.74 19.76
N SER A 127 -19.88 34.67 20.69
CA SER A 127 -20.89 35.54 21.30
C SER A 127 -21.64 36.44 20.29
N ARG A 128 -21.01 36.71 19.13
CA ARG A 128 -21.58 37.57 18.07
C ARG A 128 -22.53 36.82 17.14
N PHE A 129 -22.57 35.49 17.18
CA PHE A 129 -23.50 34.71 16.36
C PHE A 129 -24.93 34.81 16.91
N LYS A 130 -25.90 34.73 16.01
CA LYS A 130 -27.32 34.87 16.36
C LYS A 130 -27.83 33.62 17.09
N LYS A 131 -28.84 33.82 17.95
CA LYS A 131 -29.55 32.72 18.61
C LYS A 131 -30.07 31.68 17.62
N GLY A 132 -29.75 30.41 17.89
CA GLY A 132 -30.12 29.26 17.06
C GLY A 132 -29.20 29.01 15.86
N VAL A 133 -28.08 29.72 15.73
CA VAL A 133 -26.94 29.25 14.92
C VAL A 133 -26.29 28.09 15.67
N ARG A 134 -25.98 27.00 14.96
CA ARG A 134 -25.29 25.82 15.52
C ARG A 134 -23.83 25.82 15.05
N ILE A 135 -22.89 25.64 15.97
CA ILE A 135 -21.45 25.61 15.71
C ILE A 135 -20.91 24.26 16.16
N LEU A 136 -20.33 23.49 15.24
CA LEU A 136 -19.52 22.31 15.54
C LEU A 136 -18.06 22.71 15.44
N MET A 137 -17.29 22.45 16.50
CA MET A 137 -15.85 22.70 16.55
C MET A 137 -15.13 21.39 16.85
N ILE A 138 -14.10 21.07 16.07
CA ILE A 138 -13.19 19.95 16.35
C ILE A 138 -11.80 20.51 16.58
N SER A 139 -11.22 20.26 17.75
CA SER A 139 -9.87 20.70 18.11
C SER A 139 -8.98 19.47 18.27
N ASP A 140 -8.19 19.16 17.23
CA ASP A 140 -7.16 18.11 17.28
C ASP A 140 -5.80 18.70 17.68
N SER A 141 -5.77 19.17 18.92
CA SER A 141 -4.70 19.89 19.61
C SER A 141 -4.78 19.56 21.11
N CYS A 142 -3.73 19.85 21.87
CA CYS A 142 -3.83 19.86 23.34
C CYS A 142 -3.25 21.12 23.93
N HIS A 143 -3.85 21.50 25.05
CA HIS A 143 -3.45 22.59 25.91
C HIS A 143 -2.87 21.94 27.17
N SER A 144 -1.72 22.41 27.63
CA SER A 144 -1.01 21.75 28.73
C SER A 144 -1.63 22.06 30.10
N GLY A 145 -2.72 21.40 30.47
CA GLY A 145 -3.45 21.63 31.72
C GLY A 145 -2.56 21.71 32.96
N SER A 146 -2.82 22.78 33.74
CA SER A 146 -2.51 23.11 35.13
C SER A 146 -1.19 22.65 35.78
N VAL A 147 -0.90 23.22 36.95
CA VAL A 147 0.13 22.76 37.89
C VAL A 147 -0.05 21.27 38.27
N ALA A 148 -1.11 20.57 37.82
CA ALA A 148 -1.40 19.15 38.02
C ALA A 148 -0.56 18.15 37.19
N ARG A 149 0.63 18.54 36.72
CA ARG A 149 1.82 17.67 36.91
C ARG A 149 2.39 17.84 38.32
N ALA A 150 1.52 18.07 39.30
CA ALA A 150 1.87 18.05 40.70
C ALA A 150 2.22 16.60 40.97
N ILE A 151 3.52 16.31 40.92
CA ILE A 151 4.13 15.13 41.49
C ILE A 151 3.87 15.23 42.99
N ASP A 152 2.64 14.91 43.41
CA ASP A 152 2.28 14.84 44.82
C ASP A 152 2.77 13.53 45.43
N SER A 153 3.18 12.57 44.59
CA SER A 153 3.81 11.34 45.03
C SER A 153 4.93 10.84 44.09
N PRO A 154 5.93 10.11 44.61
CA PRO A 154 6.97 9.47 43.81
C PRO A 154 6.44 8.52 42.73
N LYS A 155 5.22 7.97 42.89
CA LYS A 155 4.59 7.07 41.91
C LYS A 155 4.13 7.81 40.65
N ASP A 156 3.67 9.05 40.78
CA ASP A 156 3.15 9.83 39.66
C ASP A 156 4.30 10.33 38.75
N ALA A 157 5.47 10.61 39.35
CA ALA A 157 6.71 10.85 38.60
C ALA A 157 7.19 9.62 37.83
N GLU A 158 7.07 8.43 38.42
CA GLU A 158 7.46 7.16 37.78
C GLU A 158 6.55 6.83 36.59
N VAL A 159 5.24 7.08 36.71
CA VAL A 159 4.26 6.90 35.62
C VAL A 159 4.44 7.95 34.52
N ALA A 160 4.67 9.22 34.86
CA ALA A 160 4.94 10.27 33.87
C ALA A 160 6.24 9.99 33.10
N GLY A 161 7.31 9.57 33.79
CA GLY A 161 8.56 9.14 33.16
C GLY A 161 8.38 7.89 32.28
N LEU A 162 7.58 6.91 32.73
CA LEU A 162 7.24 5.72 31.95
C LEU A 162 6.45 6.06 30.69
N LEU A 163 5.47 6.97 30.78
CA LEU A 163 4.69 7.44 29.63
C LEU A 163 5.58 8.20 28.66
N GLU A 164 6.45 9.09 29.14
CA GLU A 164 7.41 9.80 28.29
C GLU A 164 8.39 8.83 27.59
N ASP A 165 8.84 7.80 28.28
CA ASP A 165 9.65 6.71 27.70
C ASP A 165 8.85 5.87 26.69
N ILE A 166 7.55 5.63 26.92
CA ILE A 166 6.66 4.96 25.96
C ILE A 166 6.47 5.84 24.73
N PHE A 167 6.18 7.14 24.88
CA PHE A 167 6.05 8.08 23.76
C PHE A 167 7.36 8.19 22.96
N LYS A 168 8.52 8.21 23.62
CA LYS A 168 9.85 8.17 22.97
C LYS A 168 10.10 6.85 22.25
N LYS A 169 9.78 5.70 22.87
CA LYS A 169 9.90 4.36 22.25
C LYS A 169 8.94 4.16 21.09
N MET A 170 7.76 4.77 21.12
CA MET A 170 6.75 4.74 20.06
C MET A 170 6.93 5.84 19.02
N ASN A 171 7.88 6.75 19.22
CA ASN A 171 8.19 7.89 18.35
C ASN A 171 6.96 8.77 18.01
N LEU A 172 6.09 8.98 19.00
CA LEU A 172 4.87 9.79 18.86
C LEU A 172 5.20 11.28 19.04
N VAL A 173 4.85 12.11 18.06
CA VAL A 173 4.99 13.57 18.11
C VAL A 173 3.73 14.16 18.74
N THR A 174 3.87 15.03 19.75
CA THR A 174 2.74 15.61 20.47
C THR A 174 2.42 17.02 19.97
N ARG A 175 1.13 17.37 19.99
CA ARG A 175 0.58 18.65 19.53
C ARG A 175 0.48 19.67 20.65
N ASN A 176 1.54 19.76 21.45
CA ASN A 176 1.65 20.69 22.57
C ASN A 176 2.91 21.55 22.41
N ALA A 177 2.75 22.87 22.43
CA ALA A 177 3.88 23.78 22.39
C ALA A 177 4.64 23.74 23.73
N PRO A 178 5.99 23.80 23.72
CA PRO A 178 6.77 23.90 24.96
C PRO A 178 6.40 25.18 25.73
N LYS A 179 6.14 25.05 27.04
CA LYS A 179 5.72 26.18 27.89
C LYS A 179 6.75 27.32 27.85
N ASP A 180 8.04 27.01 27.94
CA ASP A 180 9.11 28.00 27.86
C ASP A 180 9.04 28.84 26.58
N ILE A 181 8.78 28.20 25.44
CA ILE A 181 8.60 28.90 24.16
C ILE A 181 7.35 29.78 24.18
N THR A 182 6.21 29.26 24.64
CA THR A 182 4.95 30.02 24.64
C THR A 182 5.00 31.23 25.58
N PHE A 183 5.54 31.06 26.80
CA PHE A 183 5.72 32.16 27.76
C PHE A 183 6.76 33.20 27.31
N ASN A 184 7.86 32.77 26.68
CA ASN A 184 8.88 33.68 26.16
C ASN A 184 8.36 34.49 24.96
N SER A 185 7.70 33.82 24.01
CA SER A 185 7.06 34.46 22.86
C SER A 185 6.03 35.50 23.32
N TYR A 186 5.12 35.11 24.23
CA TYR A 186 4.16 36.03 24.84
C TYR A 186 4.87 37.22 25.50
N SER A 187 5.93 36.98 26.28
CA SER A 187 6.67 38.05 26.98
C SER A 187 7.32 39.05 26.04
N LYS A 188 7.77 38.62 24.86
CA LYS A 188 8.37 39.48 23.82
C LYS A 188 7.32 40.25 23.02
N HIS A 189 6.10 39.74 22.93
CA HIS A 189 5.04 40.28 22.08
C HIS A 189 3.77 40.72 22.83
N LYS A 190 3.88 41.04 24.14
CA LYS A 190 2.75 41.37 25.03
C LYS A 190 1.76 42.40 24.47
N GLU A 191 2.24 43.38 23.71
CA GLU A 191 1.40 44.42 23.12
C GLU A 191 0.28 43.86 22.22
N GLN A 192 0.52 42.72 21.55
CA GLN A 192 -0.48 42.06 20.69
C GLN A 192 -1.65 41.46 21.48
N TYR A 193 -1.42 41.12 22.75
CA TYR A 193 -2.41 40.49 23.63
C TYR A 193 -3.14 41.51 24.52
N TYR A 194 -2.72 42.78 24.53
CA TYR A 194 -3.32 43.82 25.36
C TYR A 194 -4.81 44.05 25.03
N GLY A 195 -5.15 44.13 23.73
CA GLY A 195 -6.53 44.30 23.31
C GLY A 195 -7.44 43.15 23.74
N PRO A 196 -7.12 41.89 23.37
CA PRO A 196 -7.88 40.71 23.78
C PRO A 196 -8.05 40.56 25.30
N THR A 197 -6.95 40.63 26.07
CA THR A 197 -6.97 40.38 27.54
C THR A 197 -7.67 41.45 28.37
N HIS A 198 -8.03 42.60 27.78
CA HIS A 198 -8.71 43.71 28.47
C HIS A 198 -10.18 43.86 28.07
N LYS A 199 -10.73 42.90 27.32
CA LYS A 199 -12.16 42.86 27.01
C LYS A 199 -12.97 42.26 28.16
N PRO A 200 -14.28 42.57 28.26
CA PRO A 200 -15.13 41.90 29.23
C PRO A 200 -15.17 40.39 28.98
N ILE A 201 -14.97 39.61 30.04
CA ILE A 201 -15.00 38.14 30.01
C ILE A 201 -16.36 37.68 29.46
N VAL A 202 -16.31 36.74 28.51
CA VAL A 202 -17.51 36.14 27.92
C VAL A 202 -17.92 34.93 28.76
N VAL A 203 -19.05 35.04 29.45
CA VAL A 203 -19.66 33.90 30.15
C VAL A 203 -20.11 32.89 29.09
N LYS A 204 -19.49 31.70 29.06
CA LYS A 204 -19.67 30.70 28.00
C LYS A 204 -21.14 30.22 27.92
N GLU A 205 -21.88 30.27 29.02
CA GLU A 205 -23.31 29.96 29.12
C GLU A 205 -24.22 31.01 28.43
N ASP A 206 -23.75 32.26 28.35
CA ASP A 206 -24.51 33.39 27.78
C ASP A 206 -24.32 33.54 26.26
N ILE A 207 -23.50 32.67 25.64
CA ILE A 207 -23.31 32.64 24.18
C ILE A 207 -24.66 32.36 23.50
N PRO A 208 -25.14 33.25 22.60
CA PRO A 208 -26.46 33.06 21.98
C PRO A 208 -26.54 31.85 21.03
N ALA A 209 -25.43 31.51 20.37
CA ALA A 209 -25.31 30.33 19.51
C ALA A 209 -25.18 29.04 20.34
N THR A 210 -25.47 27.90 19.73
CA THR A 210 -25.26 26.58 20.34
C THR A 210 -23.95 25.99 19.83
N VAL A 211 -22.98 25.74 20.71
CA VAL A 211 -21.65 25.24 20.34
C VAL A 211 -21.45 23.82 20.85
N LEU A 212 -21.00 22.91 19.99
CA LEU A 212 -20.45 21.60 20.34
C LEU A 212 -18.96 21.59 20.03
N LEU A 213 -18.13 21.31 21.03
CA LEU A 213 -16.68 21.22 20.91
C LEU A 213 -16.25 19.77 21.15
N LEU A 214 -15.68 19.14 20.13
CA LEU A 214 -14.99 17.86 20.27
C LEU A 214 -13.48 18.12 20.41
N GLY A 215 -12.95 17.91 21.61
CA GLY A 215 -11.52 17.99 21.89
C GLY A 215 -10.84 16.63 21.71
N ALA A 216 -9.61 16.63 21.22
CA ALA A 216 -8.85 15.39 20.99
C ALA A 216 -8.46 14.66 22.28
N CYS A 217 -8.25 15.39 23.38
CA CYS A 217 -7.70 14.89 24.64
C CYS A 217 -8.41 15.57 25.82
N ARG A 218 -8.20 15.05 27.03
CA ARG A 218 -8.48 15.79 28.27
C ARG A 218 -7.35 16.77 28.59
N ASP A 219 -7.61 17.71 29.48
CA ASP A 219 -6.68 18.79 29.83
C ASP A 219 -5.36 18.24 30.42
N GLU A 220 -5.42 17.08 31.09
CA GLU A 220 -4.24 16.37 31.63
C GLU A 220 -3.48 15.49 30.61
N GLU A 221 -3.92 15.44 29.34
CA GLU A 221 -3.42 14.51 28.31
C GLU A 221 -2.77 15.22 27.12
N LEU A 222 -2.17 14.44 26.20
CA LEU A 222 -1.52 14.95 25.00
C LEU A 222 -2.08 14.31 23.73
N ALA A 223 -2.33 15.15 22.74
CA ALA A 223 -2.80 14.78 21.41
C ALA A 223 -1.55 14.47 20.62
N SER A 224 -1.54 13.29 20.03
CA SER A 224 -0.37 12.78 19.34
C SER A 224 -0.64 12.67 17.85
N GLU A 225 0.41 12.75 17.04
CA GLU A 225 0.36 12.40 15.64
C GLU A 225 0.47 10.88 15.46
N TRP A 226 -0.36 10.33 14.58
CA TRP A 226 -0.38 8.91 14.26
C TRP A 226 -0.79 8.70 12.80
N ASP A 227 0.01 7.91 12.07
CA ASP A 227 -0.38 7.40 10.75
C ASP A 227 -0.71 8.49 9.70
N GLY A 228 0.02 9.61 9.74
CA GLY A 228 -0.15 10.72 8.79
C GLY A 228 -1.34 11.64 9.06
N TYR A 229 -1.99 11.49 10.23
CA TYR A 229 -3.07 12.33 10.78
C TYR A 229 -2.86 12.52 12.29
N GLY A 230 -3.67 13.32 12.97
CA GLY A 230 -3.76 13.25 14.43
C GLY A 230 -4.26 11.89 14.87
N LEU A 231 -3.89 11.40 16.06
CA LEU A 231 -4.40 10.14 16.61
C LEU A 231 -5.93 10.19 16.74
N PHE A 232 -6.45 11.35 17.13
CA PHE A 232 -7.88 11.61 17.18
C PHE A 232 -8.49 11.59 15.77
N THR A 233 -7.95 12.37 14.83
CA THR A 233 -8.44 12.38 13.44
C THR A 233 -8.34 11.01 12.77
N SER A 234 -7.27 10.25 13.00
CA SER A 234 -7.13 8.85 12.57
C SER A 234 -8.23 7.96 13.13
N THR A 235 -8.57 8.13 14.40
CA THR A 235 -9.66 7.37 15.02
C THR A 235 -11.02 7.77 14.46
N ILE A 236 -11.25 9.06 14.23
CA ILE A 236 -12.45 9.56 13.54
C ILE A 236 -12.58 8.90 12.17
N ARG A 237 -11.51 8.88 11.38
CA ARG A 237 -11.48 8.21 10.05
C ARG A 237 -11.83 6.73 10.17
N LYS A 238 -11.27 6.03 11.16
CA LYS A 238 -11.55 4.62 11.42
C LYS A 238 -13.01 4.39 11.81
N VAL A 239 -13.55 5.18 12.74
CA VAL A 239 -14.96 5.11 13.16
C VAL A 239 -15.90 5.34 11.97
N LEU A 240 -15.60 6.33 11.13
CA LEU A 240 -16.37 6.61 9.92
C LEU A 240 -16.31 5.47 8.91
N SER A 241 -15.17 4.79 8.79
CA SER A 241 -15.00 3.65 7.88
C SER A 241 -15.70 2.37 8.36
N MET A 242 -15.76 2.14 9.67
CA MET A 242 -16.26 0.88 10.26
C MET A 242 -17.78 0.90 10.52
N ASN A 243 -18.41 2.07 10.54
CA ASN A 243 -19.80 2.20 10.97
C ASN A 243 -20.71 2.63 9.81
N LYS A 244 -21.64 1.76 9.41
CA LYS A 244 -22.64 2.00 8.35
C LYS A 244 -23.52 3.23 8.57
N SER A 245 -23.67 3.67 9.82
CA SER A 245 -24.36 4.91 10.16
C SER A 245 -23.90 5.40 11.53
N ILE A 246 -23.94 6.71 11.71
CA ILE A 246 -23.75 7.40 12.99
C ILE A 246 -25.04 8.16 13.28
N GLY A 247 -25.70 7.80 14.38
CA GLY A 247 -27.05 8.23 14.70
C GLY A 247 -27.11 9.66 15.23
N SER A 248 -26.12 10.08 16.00
CA SER A 248 -26.04 11.41 16.62
C SER A 248 -24.58 11.80 16.93
N TYR A 249 -24.35 13.03 17.40
CA TYR A 249 -23.02 13.43 17.91
C TYR A 249 -22.62 12.65 19.16
N ASP A 250 -23.58 12.29 20.04
CA ASP A 250 -23.32 11.41 21.18
C ASP A 250 -22.85 10.01 20.74
N ASP A 251 -23.54 9.40 19.77
CA ASP A 251 -23.14 8.10 19.21
C ASP A 251 -21.77 8.19 18.51
N TRP A 252 -21.48 9.32 17.87
CA TRP A 252 -20.18 9.55 17.25
C TRP A 252 -19.05 9.60 18.27
N HIS A 253 -19.22 10.41 19.32
CA HIS A 253 -18.24 10.57 20.40
C HIS A 253 -18.01 9.26 21.16
N GLU A 254 -19.07 8.50 21.45
CA GLU A 254 -18.98 7.19 22.09
C GLU A 254 -18.15 6.22 21.24
N LYS A 255 -18.44 6.11 19.94
CA LYS A 255 -17.69 5.25 19.02
C LYS A 255 -16.23 5.64 18.88
N ILE A 256 -15.92 6.94 18.91
CA ILE A 256 -14.53 7.41 18.91
C ILE A 256 -13.83 7.01 20.21
N THR A 257 -14.46 7.27 21.35
CA THR A 257 -13.92 6.94 22.68
C THR A 257 -13.67 5.44 22.84
N GLN A 258 -14.51 4.58 22.26
CA GLN A 258 -14.30 3.13 22.29
C GLN A 258 -13.14 2.64 21.40
N GLN A 259 -12.73 3.42 20.41
CA GLN A 259 -11.72 3.00 19.42
C GLN A 259 -10.36 3.66 19.58
N ILE A 260 -10.31 4.84 20.19
CA ILE A 260 -9.06 5.57 20.40
C ILE A 260 -8.20 4.82 21.44
N PRO A 261 -6.87 4.74 21.26
CA PRO A 261 -5.99 4.15 22.25
C PRO A 261 -6.12 4.86 23.62
N ALA A 262 -6.03 4.10 24.71
CA ALA A 262 -6.20 4.57 26.09
C ALA A 262 -5.16 5.62 26.58
N ILE A 263 -4.25 6.05 25.71
CA ILE A 263 -3.31 7.16 25.95
C ILE A 263 -3.94 8.53 25.68
N GLN A 264 -5.14 8.58 25.09
CA GLN A 264 -5.80 9.81 24.70
C GLN A 264 -7.34 9.63 24.79
N HIS A 265 -8.02 10.53 25.49
CA HIS A 265 -9.46 10.47 25.75
C HIS A 265 -10.16 11.74 25.22
N PRO A 266 -10.85 11.64 24.08
CA PRO A 266 -11.56 12.77 23.50
C PRO A 266 -12.71 13.28 24.37
N THR A 267 -12.91 14.59 24.34
CA THR A 267 -13.94 15.30 25.11
C THR A 267 -15.07 15.78 24.19
N LEU A 268 -16.25 15.98 24.76
CA LEU A 268 -17.40 16.58 24.09
C LEU A 268 -18.00 17.65 25.00
N PHE A 269 -17.63 18.91 24.78
CA PHE A 269 -18.12 20.06 25.53
C PHE A 269 -19.26 20.75 24.80
N THR A 270 -20.10 21.44 25.57
CA THR A 270 -21.28 22.13 25.07
C THR A 270 -21.43 23.52 25.68
N TYR A 271 -21.74 24.50 24.84
CA TYR A 271 -21.93 25.89 25.26
C TYR A 271 -23.18 26.50 24.63
N GLY A 272 -23.73 27.51 25.31
CA GLY A 272 -24.97 28.18 24.93
C GLY A 272 -26.24 27.33 25.06
N SER A 273 -27.39 27.97 24.87
CA SER A 273 -28.69 27.30 25.04
C SER A 273 -29.00 26.29 23.91
N GLY A 274 -29.57 25.13 24.25
CA GLY A 274 -30.06 24.13 23.28
C GLY A 274 -29.08 23.01 22.90
N ALA A 275 -27.94 22.91 23.58
CA ALA A 275 -26.90 21.94 23.23
C ALA A 275 -27.32 20.46 23.41
N ASP A 276 -28.16 20.16 24.41
CA ASP A 276 -28.69 18.79 24.61
C ASP A 276 -29.51 18.27 23.42
N LEU A 277 -30.18 19.17 22.70
CA LEU A 277 -30.89 18.81 21.47
C LEU A 277 -29.90 18.61 20.34
N PHE A 278 -28.93 19.53 20.19
CA PHE A 278 -27.94 19.48 19.13
C PHE A 278 -27.06 18.22 19.21
N ARG A 279 -26.69 17.75 20.41
CA ARG A 279 -25.96 16.48 20.62
C ARG A 279 -26.70 15.25 20.09
N LYS A 280 -28.03 15.28 20.13
CA LYS A 280 -28.92 14.19 19.70
C LYS A 280 -29.29 14.30 18.22
N GLU A 281 -28.94 15.39 17.55
CA GLU A 281 -29.14 15.52 16.11
C GLU A 281 -28.18 14.62 15.33
N LYS A 282 -28.59 14.25 14.11
CA LYS A 282 -27.68 13.58 13.18
C LYS A 282 -26.49 14.47 12.88
N ILE A 283 -25.31 13.87 12.78
CA ILE A 283 -24.10 14.59 12.44
C ILE A 283 -24.30 15.38 11.14
N PHE A 284 -23.88 16.65 11.16
CA PHE A 284 -23.96 17.61 10.05
C PHE A 284 -25.36 17.89 9.48
N GLN A 285 -26.42 17.67 10.26
CA GLN A 285 -27.78 18.02 9.84
C GLN A 285 -27.95 19.53 9.63
N VAL A 286 -28.50 19.96 8.49
CA VAL A 286 -28.78 21.38 8.16
C VAL A 286 -30.29 21.56 7.88
N GLY A 287 -31.03 22.16 8.82
CA GLY A 287 -32.48 22.42 8.71
C GLY A 287 -33.41 21.20 8.93
N ASN A 288 -34.69 21.33 8.54
CA ASN A 288 -35.74 20.29 8.67
C ASN A 288 -35.71 19.21 7.56
N GLY A 289 -34.72 19.26 6.67
CA GLY A 289 -34.54 18.29 5.59
C GLY A 289 -33.77 17.05 6.04
N GLN A 290 -33.91 15.94 5.30
CA GLN A 290 -33.06 14.77 5.46
C GLN A 290 -31.59 15.20 5.42
N SER A 291 -30.80 14.75 6.41
CA SER A 291 -29.34 14.85 6.35
C SER A 291 -28.87 14.22 5.05
N PRO A 292 -28.15 14.94 4.16
CA PRO A 292 -27.57 14.35 2.96
C PRO A 292 -26.36 13.46 3.28
N PHE A 293 -26.02 13.29 4.57
CA PHE A 293 -24.76 12.66 4.97
C PHE A 293 -24.81 11.14 4.96
N SER A 294 -24.27 10.58 3.88
CA SER A 294 -23.67 9.26 3.84
C SER A 294 -22.17 9.48 3.65
N PHE A 295 -21.34 9.14 4.64
CA PHE A 295 -19.87 9.15 4.47
C PHE A 295 -19.41 8.19 3.36
N PHE A 296 -20.29 7.26 3.00
CA PHE A 296 -20.14 6.40 1.84
C PHE A 296 -20.36 7.25 0.61
N ASP A 297 -19.27 7.60 -0.05
CA ASP A 297 -19.21 7.24 -1.46
C ASP A 297 -19.48 5.73 -1.52
N PRO A 298 -20.64 5.29 -2.03
CA PRO A 298 -20.83 3.88 -2.30
C PRO A 298 -19.67 3.37 -3.15
N GLU A 299 -18.98 4.16 -3.96
CA GLU A 299 -17.90 3.65 -4.79
C GLU A 299 -16.59 3.35 -4.01
N GLN A 300 -16.36 3.92 -2.82
CA GLN A 300 -15.15 3.65 -2.03
C GLN A 300 -15.31 2.65 -0.89
N ASN A 301 -16.54 2.41 -0.40
CA ASN A 301 -16.85 1.38 0.61
C ASN A 301 -18.19 0.67 0.37
N THR A 302 -18.72 0.67 -0.86
CA THR A 302 -19.46 -0.52 -1.29
C THR A 302 -18.48 -1.68 -1.17
N VAL A 303 -18.98 -2.83 -0.71
CA VAL A 303 -18.52 -4.09 -1.29
C VAL A 303 -18.48 -3.81 -2.79
N PRO A 304 -17.29 -3.67 -3.42
CA PRO A 304 -17.11 -2.97 -4.69
C PRO A 304 -18.23 -3.42 -5.59
N GLU A 305 -19.13 -2.50 -6.01
CA GLU A 305 -20.39 -2.79 -6.72
C GLU A 305 -20.28 -4.16 -7.36
N LYS A 306 -20.82 -5.20 -6.67
CA LYS A 306 -20.34 -6.60 -6.77
C LYS A 306 -19.89 -6.87 -8.18
N VAL A 307 -18.58 -6.74 -8.40
CA VAL A 307 -18.08 -6.62 -9.77
C VAL A 307 -18.48 -7.93 -10.41
N LYS A 308 -19.29 -7.84 -11.46
CA LYS A 308 -19.71 -9.01 -12.20
C LYS A 308 -18.44 -9.67 -12.74
N GLU A 309 -17.96 -10.68 -12.02
CA GLU A 309 -16.86 -11.52 -12.45
C GLU A 309 -17.48 -12.69 -13.20
N ASN A 310 -16.86 -13.05 -14.33
CA ASN A 310 -17.15 -14.33 -14.96
C ASN A 310 -16.61 -15.45 -14.08
N LEU A 311 -17.02 -16.69 -14.34
CA LEU A 311 -16.45 -17.86 -13.68
C LEU A 311 -15.43 -18.51 -14.60
N LEU A 312 -14.34 -18.96 -14.00
CA LEU A 312 -13.44 -19.93 -14.60
C LEU A 312 -13.84 -21.33 -14.16
N VAL A 313 -14.13 -22.18 -15.14
CA VAL A 313 -14.52 -23.57 -14.96
C VAL A 313 -13.42 -24.45 -15.53
N ASP A 314 -12.72 -25.14 -14.65
CA ASP A 314 -11.61 -26.03 -14.96
C ASP A 314 -12.08 -27.48 -14.85
N PHE A 315 -12.18 -28.18 -15.98
CA PHE A 315 -12.67 -29.55 -16.05
C PHE A 315 -11.59 -30.60 -15.76
N GLY A 316 -10.37 -30.20 -15.40
CA GLY A 316 -9.27 -31.13 -15.16
C GLY A 316 -8.72 -31.72 -16.45
N LYS A 317 -8.31 -32.99 -16.42
CA LYS A 317 -7.64 -33.65 -17.56
C LYS A 317 -8.63 -34.12 -18.63
N THR A 318 -9.87 -34.40 -18.26
CA THR A 318 -10.93 -34.89 -19.15
C THR A 318 -11.89 -33.76 -19.48
N ALA A 319 -11.43 -32.80 -20.29
CA ALA A 319 -12.26 -31.69 -20.72
C ALA A 319 -13.36 -32.19 -21.68
N PRO A 320 -14.66 -31.97 -21.37
CA PRO A 320 -15.73 -32.29 -22.30
C PRO A 320 -15.63 -31.43 -23.57
N GLN A 321 -16.02 -31.96 -24.74
CA GLN A 321 -16.28 -31.14 -25.93
C GLN A 321 -17.56 -30.33 -25.73
N LEU A 322 -17.49 -29.27 -24.93
CA LEU A 322 -18.62 -28.36 -24.72
C LEU A 322 -18.75 -27.44 -25.94
N ARG A 323 -19.54 -27.85 -26.92
CA ARG A 323 -20.10 -26.93 -27.93
C ARG A 323 -21.39 -26.33 -27.38
N SER A 324 -21.30 -25.43 -26.41
CA SER A 324 -22.48 -24.68 -25.94
C SER A 324 -22.22 -23.19 -25.96
N THR A 325 -23.26 -22.40 -26.21
CA THR A 325 -23.24 -20.93 -26.14
C THR A 325 -22.96 -20.39 -24.74
N GLU A 326 -22.99 -21.25 -23.71
CA GLU A 326 -22.90 -20.92 -22.29
C GLU A 326 -21.47 -21.02 -21.73
N TYR A 327 -20.63 -21.92 -22.28
CA TYR A 327 -19.24 -22.12 -21.86
C TYR A 327 -18.31 -21.81 -23.02
N LYS A 328 -17.68 -20.64 -22.98
CA LYS A 328 -16.69 -20.25 -23.99
C LYS A 328 -15.31 -20.68 -23.49
N PRO A 329 -14.41 -21.19 -24.33
CA PRO A 329 -13.04 -21.41 -23.90
C PRO A 329 -12.43 -20.14 -23.28
N ALA A 330 -11.68 -20.28 -22.18
CA ALA A 330 -11.06 -19.16 -21.48
C ALA A 330 -9.78 -18.66 -22.19
N GLN A 331 -9.91 -18.32 -23.47
CA GLN A 331 -8.82 -18.16 -24.45
C GLN A 331 -8.58 -16.71 -24.87
N HIS A 332 -7.34 -16.43 -25.27
CA HIS A 332 -6.85 -15.11 -25.70
C HIS A 332 -6.14 -15.07 -27.06
N LEU A 333 -5.83 -16.21 -27.67
CA LEU A 333 -5.08 -16.23 -28.93
C LEU A 333 -5.92 -16.73 -30.10
N LYS A 334 -5.81 -16.02 -31.23
CA LYS A 334 -6.29 -16.45 -32.56
C LYS A 334 -5.40 -17.51 -33.21
N ARG A 335 -4.28 -17.90 -32.59
CA ARG A 335 -3.29 -18.85 -33.15
C ARG A 335 -3.32 -20.17 -32.39
N ASP A 336 -3.41 -21.23 -33.17
CA ASP A 336 -3.37 -22.68 -32.89
C ASP A 336 -3.73 -23.13 -31.48
N MET A 337 -4.92 -23.68 -31.37
CA MET A 337 -5.48 -24.13 -30.10
C MET A 337 -5.40 -25.65 -29.99
N PRO A 338 -5.22 -26.18 -28.77
CA PRO A 338 -5.54 -27.57 -28.52
C PRO A 338 -7.03 -27.80 -28.81
N ASP A 339 -7.36 -28.93 -29.45
CA ASP A 339 -8.73 -29.27 -29.89
C ASP A 339 -9.77 -29.28 -28.74
N THR A 340 -9.31 -29.39 -27.48
CA THR A 340 -10.14 -29.42 -26.27
C THR A 340 -9.50 -28.63 -25.11
N PRO A 341 -9.84 -27.34 -24.90
CA PRO A 341 -9.33 -26.54 -23.79
C PRO A 341 -9.89 -27.03 -22.44
N SER A 342 -9.06 -27.08 -21.39
CA SER A 342 -9.51 -27.56 -20.07
C SER A 342 -10.21 -26.50 -19.22
N ILE A 343 -9.99 -25.21 -19.50
CA ILE A 343 -10.56 -24.08 -18.75
C ILE A 343 -11.51 -23.29 -19.64
N HIS A 344 -12.73 -23.06 -19.14
CA HIS A 344 -13.79 -22.31 -19.81
C HIS A 344 -14.21 -21.09 -18.98
N LEU A 345 -14.59 -20.02 -19.67
CA LEU A 345 -15.26 -18.86 -19.11
C LEU A 345 -16.78 -19.08 -19.18
N LYS A 346 -17.45 -18.88 -18.04
CA LYS A 346 -18.90 -18.83 -17.93
C LYS A 346 -19.33 -17.44 -17.47
N GLU A 347 -20.22 -16.80 -18.22
CA GLU A 347 -20.79 -15.51 -17.81
C GLU A 347 -21.76 -15.71 -16.63
N THR A 348 -21.64 -14.87 -15.60
CA THR A 348 -22.53 -14.88 -14.44
C THR A 348 -23.87 -14.19 -14.75
N ALA A 349 -24.91 -14.54 -13.99
CA ALA A 349 -26.24 -13.95 -14.14
C ALA A 349 -26.24 -12.45 -13.77
N PRO A 350 -27.11 -11.61 -14.38
CA PRO A 350 -27.11 -10.16 -14.15
C PRO A 350 -27.38 -9.71 -12.71
N ASP A 351 -28.07 -10.53 -11.92
CA ASP A 351 -28.48 -10.30 -10.53
C ASP A 351 -27.53 -10.94 -9.50
N THR A 352 -26.36 -11.41 -9.95
CA THR A 352 -25.39 -12.11 -9.10
C THR A 352 -24.96 -11.25 -7.93
N THR A 353 -25.25 -11.73 -6.71
CA THR A 353 -24.85 -11.08 -5.47
C THR A 353 -23.51 -11.60 -4.92
N SER A 354 -22.86 -12.59 -5.52
CA SER A 354 -21.55 -13.06 -5.05
C SER A 354 -20.99 -14.02 -6.09
N SER A 355 -19.84 -13.68 -6.68
CA SER A 355 -19.20 -14.51 -7.70
C SER A 355 -18.82 -15.88 -7.15
N TRP A 356 -18.45 -15.96 -5.87
CA TRP A 356 -18.16 -17.22 -5.19
C TRP A 356 -19.41 -18.08 -4.98
N ASP A 357 -20.55 -17.48 -4.63
CA ASP A 357 -21.80 -18.24 -4.54
C ASP A 357 -22.21 -18.83 -5.90
N GLU A 358 -22.01 -18.10 -7.00
CA GLU A 358 -22.20 -18.65 -8.35
C GLU A 358 -21.17 -19.72 -8.71
N ALA A 359 -19.91 -19.59 -8.25
CA ALA A 359 -18.90 -20.62 -8.41
C ALA A 359 -19.30 -21.94 -7.73
N TYR A 360 -19.80 -21.89 -6.49
CA TYR A 360 -20.32 -23.08 -5.81
C TYR A 360 -21.54 -23.67 -6.50
N LYS A 361 -22.49 -22.84 -6.95
CA LYS A 361 -23.65 -23.33 -7.73
C LYS A 361 -23.23 -24.06 -8.99
N ALA A 362 -22.30 -23.48 -9.75
CA ALA A 362 -21.74 -24.09 -10.95
C ALA A 362 -21.03 -25.42 -10.63
N TYR A 363 -20.21 -25.45 -9.58
CA TYR A 363 -19.56 -26.67 -9.08
C TYR A 363 -20.57 -27.78 -8.79
N PHE A 364 -21.61 -27.50 -8.00
CA PHE A 364 -22.63 -28.49 -7.65
C PHE A 364 -23.42 -29.00 -8.86
N SER A 365 -23.62 -28.17 -9.88
CA SER A 365 -24.28 -28.58 -11.12
C SER A 365 -23.42 -29.50 -12.01
N LEU A 366 -22.09 -29.36 -11.95
CA LEU A 366 -21.16 -30.06 -12.86
C LEU A 366 -20.52 -31.31 -12.24
N ARG A 367 -20.34 -31.35 -10.91
CA ARG A 367 -19.53 -32.38 -10.22
C ARG A 367 -19.98 -33.82 -10.44
N ALA A 368 -21.26 -34.06 -10.70
CA ALA A 368 -21.80 -35.40 -10.91
C ALA A 368 -21.30 -36.03 -12.22
N GLU A 369 -21.16 -35.22 -13.27
CA GLU A 369 -20.66 -35.63 -14.58
C GLU A 369 -19.15 -35.40 -14.73
N HIS A 370 -18.61 -34.44 -13.96
CA HIS A 370 -17.21 -34.03 -14.01
C HIS A 370 -16.60 -34.01 -12.59
N PRO A 371 -16.14 -35.16 -12.06
CA PRO A 371 -15.62 -35.25 -10.68
C PRO A 371 -14.37 -34.40 -10.40
N GLU A 372 -13.60 -34.03 -11.44
CA GLU A 372 -12.41 -33.18 -11.33
C GLU A 372 -12.71 -31.68 -11.49
N VAL A 373 -13.98 -31.29 -11.67
CA VAL A 373 -14.35 -29.90 -11.94
C VAL A 373 -14.00 -29.00 -10.77
N PHE A 374 -13.45 -27.84 -11.08
CA PHE A 374 -13.18 -26.76 -10.14
C PHE A 374 -13.71 -25.46 -10.72
N VAL A 375 -14.26 -24.61 -9.86
CA VAL A 375 -14.80 -23.32 -10.30
C VAL A 375 -14.27 -22.23 -9.39
N GLU A 376 -13.72 -21.16 -9.96
CA GLU A 376 -13.36 -19.93 -9.24
C GLU A 376 -13.84 -18.70 -10.01
N PRO A 377 -14.06 -17.56 -9.35
CA PRO A 377 -14.32 -16.31 -10.05
C PRO A 377 -13.09 -15.83 -10.85
N ASP A 378 -13.33 -15.17 -11.98
CA ASP A 378 -12.33 -14.48 -12.81
C ASP A 378 -11.95 -13.13 -12.16
N VAL A 379 -11.37 -13.19 -10.95
CA VAL A 379 -11.20 -12.05 -10.05
C VAL A 379 -10.20 -11.02 -10.59
N LYS A 380 -10.58 -9.75 -10.49
CA LYS A 380 -9.65 -8.61 -10.65
C LYS A 380 -8.98 -8.27 -9.33
N SER A 381 -7.66 -8.27 -9.32
CA SER A 381 -6.83 -7.96 -8.15
C SER A 381 -6.92 -6.49 -7.77
N LYS A 382 -7.88 -6.09 -6.93
CA LYS A 382 -7.95 -4.73 -6.37
C LYS A 382 -6.97 -4.63 -5.19
N TYR A 383 -5.69 -4.41 -5.44
CA TYR A 383 -4.77 -4.10 -4.34
C TYR A 383 -4.80 -2.61 -4.00
N LEU A 384 -4.58 -2.27 -2.73
CA LEU A 384 -4.60 -0.90 -2.24
C LEU A 384 -3.67 -0.03 -3.09
N LYS A 385 -4.16 1.18 -3.41
CA LYS A 385 -3.45 2.19 -4.18
C LYS A 385 -2.05 2.40 -3.57
N GLU A 386 -1.01 1.93 -4.26
CA GLU A 386 0.36 2.31 -3.93
C GLU A 386 0.42 3.84 -4.02
N SER A 387 1.06 4.51 -3.05
CA SER A 387 1.30 5.95 -3.21
C SER A 387 2.36 6.13 -4.31
N PRO A 388 2.18 7.04 -5.29
CA PRO A 388 3.27 7.40 -6.18
C PRO A 388 4.54 7.67 -5.38
N LEU A 389 5.68 7.16 -5.84
CA LEU A 389 6.98 7.67 -5.42
C LEU A 389 6.92 9.19 -5.63
N SER A 390 6.96 9.96 -4.54
CA SER A 390 6.91 11.42 -4.65
C SER A 390 8.18 11.83 -5.38
N LYS A 391 8.04 12.14 -6.66
CA LYS A 391 9.14 12.70 -7.44
C LYS A 391 9.45 14.06 -6.82
N SER A 392 10.72 14.35 -6.57
CA SER A 392 11.12 15.73 -6.35
C SER A 392 10.63 16.57 -7.53
N ALA A 393 10.24 17.83 -7.29
CA ALA A 393 9.71 18.71 -8.34
C ALA A 393 10.65 18.88 -9.56
N ASP A 394 11.93 18.53 -9.42
CA ASP A 394 12.97 18.52 -10.46
C ASP A 394 13.30 17.12 -11.05
N GLY A 395 12.74 16.03 -10.50
CA GLY A 395 12.98 14.64 -10.90
C GLY A 395 14.42 14.15 -10.72
N ASN A 396 15.29 14.92 -10.05
CA ASN A 396 16.73 14.74 -10.06
C ASN A 396 17.33 14.37 -8.69
N ASN A 397 16.51 14.24 -7.64
CA ASN A 397 17.00 13.89 -6.30
C ASN A 397 16.74 12.42 -5.96
N TYR A 398 17.61 11.84 -5.13
CA TYR A 398 17.39 10.54 -4.49
C TYR A 398 16.28 10.64 -3.44
N MET A 399 15.63 9.52 -3.14
CA MET A 399 14.68 9.39 -2.04
C MET A 399 15.40 9.72 -0.73
N SER A 400 14.93 10.74 0.01
CA SER A 400 15.67 11.28 1.16
C SER A 400 15.72 10.32 2.34
N ASN A 401 14.74 9.42 2.42
CA ASN A 401 14.63 8.42 3.48
C ASN A 401 15.35 7.12 3.14
N TRP A 402 16.23 7.06 2.13
CA TRP A 402 16.93 5.81 1.84
C TRP A 402 18.42 6.02 1.57
N PRO A 403 19.28 5.04 1.89
CA PRO A 403 20.69 5.09 1.58
C PRO A 403 20.89 5.36 0.08
N LYS A 404 21.80 6.27 -0.26
CA LYS A 404 22.05 6.68 -1.64
C LYS A 404 23.51 6.45 -2.04
N PRO A 405 23.78 6.13 -3.32
CA PRO A 405 25.15 6.06 -3.80
C PRO A 405 25.86 7.41 -3.58
N PRO A 406 27.09 7.42 -3.07
CA PRO A 406 27.86 8.64 -2.89
C PRO A 406 28.37 9.14 -4.24
N ASN A 407 28.48 10.47 -4.39
CA ASN A 407 29.03 11.10 -5.60
C ASN A 407 30.48 10.66 -5.91
N THR A 408 31.19 10.07 -4.94
CA THR A 408 32.53 9.52 -5.12
C THR A 408 32.58 8.32 -6.07
N LEU A 409 31.43 7.71 -6.41
CA LEU A 409 31.35 6.67 -7.45
C LEU A 409 31.55 7.22 -8.88
N GLY A 410 31.49 8.54 -9.09
CA GLY A 410 31.66 9.13 -10.41
C GLY A 410 30.63 8.59 -11.40
N ILE A 411 31.09 8.12 -12.57
CA ILE A 411 30.23 7.60 -13.64
C ILE A 411 29.42 6.36 -13.21
N ASP A 412 29.91 5.59 -12.23
CA ASP A 412 29.24 4.39 -11.73
C ASP A 412 28.05 4.72 -10.81
N GLU A 413 27.84 5.97 -10.43
CA GLU A 413 26.64 6.42 -9.71
C GLU A 413 25.35 6.03 -10.47
N PHE A 414 25.38 6.06 -11.81
CA PHE A 414 24.21 5.77 -12.64
C PHE A 414 23.79 4.29 -12.63
N ILE A 415 24.75 3.39 -12.48
CA ILE A 415 24.55 1.93 -12.55
C ILE A 415 25.22 1.21 -11.38
N TRP A 416 25.19 1.85 -10.20
CA TRP A 416 25.84 1.38 -8.99
C TRP A 416 25.45 -0.06 -8.66
N HIS A 417 24.16 -0.39 -8.86
CA HIS A 417 23.60 -1.71 -8.58
C HIS A 417 24.27 -2.83 -9.37
N LEU A 418 24.84 -2.56 -10.56
CA LEU A 418 25.52 -3.55 -11.39
C LEU A 418 26.97 -3.85 -10.95
N GLY A 419 27.53 -3.06 -10.04
CA GLY A 419 28.93 -3.11 -9.65
C GLY A 419 29.33 -4.38 -8.89
N ASP A 420 30.64 -4.62 -8.81
CA ASP A 420 31.23 -5.82 -8.20
C ASP A 420 30.97 -5.95 -6.69
N ASN A 421 30.82 -4.81 -6.01
CA ASN A 421 30.46 -4.77 -4.59
C ASN A 421 28.97 -5.07 -4.37
N HIS A 422 28.14 -4.86 -5.40
CA HIS A 422 26.69 -5.02 -5.36
C HIS A 422 26.26 -6.29 -6.11
N SER A 423 25.46 -6.20 -7.18
CA SER A 423 24.86 -7.38 -7.82
C SER A 423 25.83 -8.23 -8.65
N GLN A 424 27.00 -7.69 -9.01
CA GLN A 424 27.95 -8.29 -9.95
C GLN A 424 27.38 -8.61 -11.35
N LEU A 425 26.22 -8.04 -11.71
CA LEU A 425 25.57 -8.30 -13.00
C LEU A 425 26.45 -7.87 -14.17
N ARG A 426 27.16 -6.74 -14.07
CA ARG A 426 28.05 -6.26 -15.14
C ARG A 426 29.16 -7.28 -15.44
N LYS A 427 29.79 -7.79 -14.38
CA LYS A 427 30.85 -8.80 -14.47
C LYS A 427 30.34 -10.12 -15.02
N ALA A 428 29.16 -10.58 -14.57
CA ALA A 428 28.54 -11.78 -15.10
C ALA A 428 28.19 -11.65 -16.60
N ALA A 429 27.62 -10.51 -17.01
CA ALA A 429 27.33 -10.20 -18.40
C ALA A 429 28.60 -10.20 -19.27
N GLN A 430 29.69 -9.60 -18.78
CA GLN A 430 30.98 -9.62 -19.47
C GLN A 430 31.50 -11.05 -19.67
N ARG A 431 31.49 -11.89 -18.63
CA ARG A 431 31.93 -13.30 -18.71
C ARG A 431 31.11 -14.11 -19.70
N VAL A 432 29.79 -13.89 -19.76
CA VAL A 432 28.91 -14.53 -20.75
C VAL A 432 29.27 -14.06 -22.16
N LYS A 433 29.45 -12.76 -22.39
CA LYS A 433 29.88 -12.23 -23.69
C LYS A 433 31.20 -12.85 -24.14
N GLU A 434 32.19 -12.93 -23.27
CA GLU A 434 33.49 -13.54 -23.56
C GLU A 434 33.35 -15.02 -23.91
N LYS A 435 32.61 -15.80 -23.11
CA LYS A 435 32.37 -17.22 -23.35
C LYS A 435 31.62 -17.48 -24.66
N MET A 436 30.63 -16.66 -24.97
CA MET A 436 29.83 -16.74 -26.21
C MET A 436 30.47 -16.03 -27.40
N LYS A 437 31.63 -15.38 -27.21
CA LYS A 437 32.34 -14.58 -28.23
C LYS A 437 31.45 -13.49 -28.85
N LEU A 438 30.62 -12.84 -28.04
CA LEU A 438 29.78 -11.71 -28.48
C LEU A 438 30.64 -10.45 -28.60
N THR A 439 30.52 -9.75 -29.72
CA THR A 439 31.18 -8.46 -29.95
C THR A 439 30.54 -7.35 -29.11
N ASP A 440 31.31 -6.29 -28.80
CA ASP A 440 30.77 -5.09 -28.14
C ASP A 440 29.74 -4.36 -29.00
N VAL A 441 29.91 -4.49 -30.32
CA VAL A 441 28.88 -4.16 -31.29
C VAL A 441 27.88 -5.32 -31.31
N LEU A 442 26.85 -5.22 -30.48
CA LEU A 442 25.75 -6.19 -30.43
C LEU A 442 24.87 -6.06 -31.69
N ASP A 443 25.37 -6.32 -32.90
CA ASP A 443 24.55 -6.21 -34.13
C ASP A 443 23.72 -7.47 -34.41
N THR A 444 24.16 -8.63 -33.93
CA THR A 444 23.41 -9.87 -33.98
C THR A 444 23.67 -10.73 -32.74
N VAL A 445 22.63 -11.26 -32.11
CA VAL A 445 22.73 -12.31 -31.07
C VAL A 445 22.33 -13.67 -31.65
N PRO A 446 22.96 -14.78 -31.19
CA PRO A 446 22.62 -16.14 -31.60
C PRO A 446 21.13 -16.46 -31.47
N ASP A 447 20.65 -17.40 -32.30
CA ASP A 447 19.23 -17.77 -32.30
C ASP A 447 18.77 -18.51 -31.03
N ASP A 448 19.70 -19.19 -30.38
CA ASP A 448 19.52 -19.91 -29.11
C ASP A 448 19.82 -19.05 -27.87
N MET A 449 20.01 -17.74 -28.06
CA MET A 449 20.12 -16.78 -26.96
C MET A 449 18.87 -16.83 -26.08
N VAL A 450 19.08 -16.65 -24.77
CA VAL A 450 18.02 -16.74 -23.77
C VAL A 450 16.84 -15.82 -24.12
N LYS A 451 15.64 -16.40 -24.09
CA LYS A 451 14.37 -15.68 -24.25
C LYS A 451 13.76 -15.42 -22.88
N ILE A 452 13.41 -14.16 -22.62
CA ILE A 452 12.82 -13.70 -21.35
C ILE A 452 11.44 -13.14 -21.65
N ALA A 453 10.40 -13.60 -20.94
CA ALA A 453 9.12 -12.92 -20.93
C ALA A 453 9.16 -11.82 -19.87
N HIS A 454 8.87 -10.58 -20.27
CA HIS A 454 8.72 -9.45 -19.38
C HIS A 454 7.23 -9.18 -19.21
N ILE A 455 6.66 -9.66 -18.11
CA ILE A 455 5.24 -9.56 -17.78
C ILE A 455 5.04 -8.31 -16.91
N ASP A 456 4.54 -7.22 -17.49
CA ASP A 456 4.47 -5.92 -16.82
C ASP A 456 3.39 -5.01 -17.46
N THR A 457 3.48 -3.68 -17.28
CA THR A 457 2.64 -2.67 -17.96
C THR A 457 3.05 -2.45 -19.42
N GLY A 458 3.96 -3.24 -19.99
CA GLY A 458 4.46 -3.04 -21.34
C GLY A 458 5.62 -2.05 -21.41
N TYR A 459 5.93 -1.57 -22.62
CA TYR A 459 7.13 -0.78 -22.89
C TYR A 459 6.86 0.47 -23.73
N ILE A 460 7.75 1.46 -23.62
CA ILE A 460 7.75 2.70 -24.42
C ILE A 460 8.72 2.53 -25.60
N PRO A 461 8.22 2.44 -26.86
CA PRO A 461 9.08 2.13 -28.02
C PRO A 461 10.24 3.10 -28.27
N SER A 462 10.06 4.39 -27.98
CA SER A 462 11.03 5.44 -28.28
C SER A 462 11.98 5.75 -27.11
N HIS A 463 11.87 5.05 -25.98
CA HIS A 463 12.73 5.30 -24.84
C HIS A 463 14.17 4.80 -25.15
N PRO A 464 15.24 5.56 -24.83
CA PRO A 464 16.63 5.14 -25.13
C PRO A 464 17.02 3.83 -24.43
N ALA A 465 16.40 3.55 -23.28
CA ALA A 465 16.62 2.32 -22.53
C ALA A 465 15.90 1.08 -23.08
N THR A 466 15.03 1.22 -24.08
CA THR A 466 14.29 0.07 -24.64
C THR A 466 15.27 -0.97 -25.22
N PRO A 467 15.18 -2.26 -24.84
CA PRO A 467 16.16 -3.28 -25.23
C PRO A 467 16.38 -3.36 -26.74
N LYS A 468 17.64 -3.53 -27.17
CA LYS A 468 18.01 -3.68 -28.59
C LYS A 468 17.34 -4.91 -29.23
N TYR A 469 17.24 -6.02 -28.48
CA TYR A 469 16.69 -7.31 -28.93
C TYR A 469 15.30 -7.59 -28.36
N LEU A 470 14.46 -6.56 -28.30
CA LEU A 470 13.06 -6.72 -27.98
C LEU A 470 12.34 -7.44 -29.14
N VAL A 471 11.73 -8.59 -28.87
CA VAL A 471 11.02 -9.42 -29.86
C VAL A 471 9.59 -8.89 -30.04
N LYS A 472 9.49 -7.71 -30.67
CA LYS A 472 8.23 -6.96 -30.82
C LYS A 472 7.13 -7.77 -31.51
N ASP A 473 7.47 -8.62 -32.48
CA ASP A 473 6.48 -9.42 -33.22
C ASP A 473 5.83 -10.54 -32.39
N ALA A 474 6.44 -10.90 -31.26
CA ALA A 474 5.86 -11.78 -30.26
C ALA A 474 5.28 -11.00 -29.07
N GLY A 475 5.36 -9.66 -29.06
CA GLY A 475 4.78 -8.84 -28.00
C GLY A 475 3.26 -8.94 -27.99
N ILE A 476 2.65 -8.89 -26.81
CA ILE A 476 1.18 -9.02 -26.65
C ILE A 476 0.65 -8.15 -25.50
N SER A 477 -0.61 -7.73 -25.62
CA SER A 477 -1.38 -7.14 -24.51
C SER A 477 -2.60 -8.00 -24.20
N PHE A 478 -2.74 -8.36 -22.92
CA PHE A 478 -3.92 -9.02 -22.36
C PHE A 478 -4.91 -8.02 -21.75
N VAL A 479 -4.63 -6.71 -21.81
CA VAL A 479 -5.53 -5.66 -21.31
C VAL A 479 -6.77 -5.56 -22.21
N GLY A 480 -7.94 -5.80 -21.62
CA GLY A 480 -9.20 -5.85 -22.36
C GLY A 480 -9.54 -4.54 -23.08
N GLY A 481 -9.91 -4.63 -24.36
CA GLY A 481 -10.33 -3.48 -25.18
C GLY A 481 -9.19 -2.73 -25.88
N GLU A 482 -7.92 -3.12 -25.66
CA GLU A 482 -6.79 -2.60 -26.43
C GLU A 482 -6.69 -3.29 -27.81
N PRO A 483 -6.29 -2.57 -28.88
CA PRO A 483 -5.89 -3.21 -30.12
C PRO A 483 -4.62 -4.04 -29.90
N ASP A 484 -4.29 -4.94 -30.84
CA ASP A 484 -2.98 -5.58 -30.85
C ASP A 484 -1.89 -4.52 -31.02
N ASN A 485 -1.32 -4.12 -29.88
CA ASN A 485 -0.34 -3.07 -29.74
C ASN A 485 1.05 -3.64 -29.50
N LYS A 486 1.26 -4.95 -29.70
CA LYS A 486 2.54 -5.64 -29.47
C LYS A 486 3.11 -5.41 -28.06
N GLY A 487 2.25 -5.25 -27.06
CA GLY A 487 2.64 -5.04 -25.65
C GLY A 487 3.19 -3.64 -25.35
N THR A 488 2.91 -2.63 -26.19
CA THR A 488 3.30 -1.25 -25.90
C THR A 488 2.48 -0.66 -24.76
N ASP A 489 3.13 0.14 -23.94
CA ASP A 489 2.44 0.88 -22.87
C ASP A 489 1.65 2.06 -23.46
N ILE A 490 0.34 2.10 -23.21
CA ILE A 490 -0.55 3.16 -23.71
C ILE A 490 -0.62 4.27 -22.65
N MET A 491 0.15 5.35 -22.87
CA MET A 491 0.16 6.54 -22.01
C MET A 491 -1.21 7.25 -22.08
N GLN A 492 -2.12 6.98 -21.15
CA GLN A 492 -3.45 7.61 -21.12
C GLN A 492 -3.41 8.94 -20.35
N ASN A 493 -3.07 10.02 -21.05
CA ASN A 493 -3.20 11.41 -20.60
C ASN A 493 -4.69 11.80 -20.33
N ARG A 494 -5.34 11.28 -19.29
CA ARG A 494 -6.72 11.69 -18.93
C ARG A 494 -6.85 12.41 -17.60
N ILE A 495 -5.89 12.33 -16.68
CA ILE A 495 -5.89 13.15 -15.44
C ILE A 495 -4.44 13.52 -15.08
N LYS A 496 -4.15 14.83 -15.00
CA LYS A 496 -2.80 15.44 -14.88
C LYS A 496 -2.00 15.12 -13.60
N PHE A 497 -2.35 14.12 -12.80
CA PHE A 497 -1.73 13.89 -11.47
C PHE A 497 -1.50 12.41 -11.07
N LEU A 498 -1.60 11.44 -11.98
CA LEU A 498 -1.34 10.03 -11.67
C LEU A 498 -0.28 9.45 -12.62
N GLU A 499 1.00 9.71 -12.36
CA GLU A 499 2.10 9.22 -13.21
C GLU A 499 2.76 7.94 -12.65
N GLN A 500 2.28 6.77 -13.11
CA GLN A 500 3.09 5.54 -13.25
C GLN A 500 3.09 4.98 -14.69
N ASP A 501 2.78 5.85 -15.66
CA ASP A 501 3.12 5.63 -17.06
C ASP A 501 4.61 5.25 -17.17
N GLY A 502 4.89 4.08 -17.74
CA GLY A 502 6.26 3.59 -17.96
C GLY A 502 6.86 2.71 -16.86
N HIS A 503 6.09 2.18 -15.89
CA HIS A 503 6.59 1.20 -14.92
C HIS A 503 7.30 0.01 -15.61
N GLY A 504 6.61 -0.66 -16.54
CA GLY A 504 7.18 -1.75 -17.29
C GLY A 504 8.39 -1.33 -18.13
N SER A 505 8.44 -0.10 -18.61
CA SER A 505 9.63 0.41 -19.33
C SER A 505 10.85 0.51 -18.42
N ALA A 506 10.67 0.88 -17.16
CA ALA A 506 11.76 0.99 -16.20
C ALA A 506 12.25 -0.36 -15.71
N THR A 507 11.35 -1.30 -15.41
CA THR A 507 11.75 -2.68 -15.04
C THR A 507 12.42 -3.39 -16.22
N LEU A 508 11.91 -3.19 -17.44
CA LEU A 508 12.52 -3.68 -18.68
C LEU A 508 13.92 -3.09 -18.92
N ALA A 509 14.11 -1.81 -18.62
CA ALA A 509 15.41 -1.15 -18.70
C ALA A 509 16.41 -1.78 -17.72
N ILE A 510 16.03 -2.03 -16.46
CA ILE A 510 16.93 -2.69 -15.49
C ILE A 510 17.27 -4.11 -15.95
N LEU A 511 16.31 -4.82 -16.55
CA LEU A 511 16.50 -6.19 -17.05
C LEU A 511 17.50 -6.24 -18.21
N ALA A 512 17.21 -5.55 -19.31
CA ALA A 512 17.91 -5.71 -20.59
C ALA A 512 18.09 -4.38 -21.34
N GLY A 513 18.13 -3.27 -20.60
CA GLY A 513 18.27 -1.93 -21.14
C GLY A 513 19.48 -1.75 -22.05
N ASN A 514 19.26 -0.97 -23.11
CA ASN A 514 20.21 -0.77 -24.19
C ASN A 514 21.42 0.10 -23.78
N PHE A 515 22.31 0.36 -24.74
CA PHE A 515 23.37 1.35 -24.61
C PHE A 515 22.79 2.75 -24.47
N ILE A 516 23.08 3.41 -23.35
CA ILE A 516 22.63 4.76 -23.02
C ILE A 516 23.72 5.75 -23.37
N LYS A 517 23.33 6.84 -24.04
CA LYS A 517 24.24 7.92 -24.38
C LYS A 517 24.38 8.92 -23.24
N LYS A 518 25.47 9.68 -23.24
CA LYS A 518 25.81 10.64 -22.18
C LYS A 518 24.74 11.70 -21.94
N GLU A 519 24.01 12.10 -22.99
CA GLU A 519 22.93 13.08 -22.95
C GLU A 519 21.65 12.55 -22.25
N ASP A 520 21.44 11.24 -22.26
CA ASP A 520 20.24 10.62 -21.70
C ASP A 520 20.42 10.25 -20.21
N ALA A 521 21.66 10.15 -19.74
CA ALA A 521 22.03 9.71 -18.39
C ALA A 521 22.59 10.83 -17.51
N TYR A 522 22.45 10.66 -16.18
CA TYR A 522 23.15 11.50 -15.22
C TYR A 522 24.56 10.96 -14.91
N ALA A 523 25.34 11.71 -14.11
CA ALA A 523 26.74 11.41 -13.78
C ALA A 523 27.70 11.28 -14.99
N GLY A 524 27.24 11.65 -16.20
CA GLY A 524 28.04 11.55 -17.42
C GLY A 524 28.25 10.13 -17.91
N TYR A 525 27.39 9.19 -17.49
CA TYR A 525 27.46 7.78 -17.88
C TYR A 525 27.21 7.58 -19.38
N GLU A 526 27.99 6.67 -19.98
CA GLU A 526 27.79 6.20 -21.35
C GLU A 526 28.11 4.70 -21.38
N GLY A 527 27.16 3.86 -21.80
CA GLY A 527 27.31 2.41 -21.73
C GLY A 527 26.00 1.64 -21.63
N PHE A 528 26.07 0.31 -21.55
CA PHE A 528 24.89 -0.55 -21.38
C PHE A 528 24.24 -0.39 -20.01
N PHE A 529 22.92 -0.33 -19.96
CA PHE A 529 22.19 -0.13 -18.70
C PHE A 529 21.65 -1.42 -18.07
N GLY A 530 21.14 -2.37 -18.87
CA GLY A 530 20.52 -3.57 -18.33
C GLY A 530 21.50 -4.59 -17.75
N GLY A 531 20.99 -5.44 -16.85
CA GLY A 531 21.74 -6.60 -16.33
C GLY A 531 22.10 -7.63 -17.41
N ILE A 532 21.28 -7.78 -18.46
CA ILE A 532 21.54 -8.66 -19.61
C ILE A 532 21.16 -7.98 -20.94
N PRO A 533 21.98 -7.05 -21.47
CA PRO A 533 21.61 -6.19 -22.61
C PRO A 533 21.49 -6.93 -23.96
N PHE A 534 21.89 -8.20 -24.01
CA PHE A 534 21.89 -9.05 -25.21
C PHE A 534 20.84 -10.18 -25.16
N ALA A 535 19.95 -10.22 -24.15
CA ALA A 535 18.84 -11.16 -24.10
C ALA A 535 17.75 -10.82 -25.12
N ARG A 536 17.04 -11.85 -25.60
CA ARG A 536 15.80 -11.67 -26.37
C ARG A 536 14.65 -11.48 -25.39
N VAL A 537 13.98 -10.34 -25.42
CA VAL A 537 12.90 -10.05 -24.46
C VAL A 537 11.56 -9.93 -25.18
N ILE A 538 10.54 -10.64 -24.69
CA ILE A 538 9.17 -10.57 -25.18
C ILE A 538 8.36 -9.69 -24.22
N PRO A 539 7.84 -8.53 -24.65
CA PRO A 539 6.99 -7.70 -23.82
C PRO A 539 5.58 -8.29 -23.73
N VAL A 540 5.13 -8.58 -22.51
CA VAL A 540 3.81 -9.15 -22.21
C VAL A 540 3.08 -8.18 -21.29
N ARG A 541 2.17 -7.38 -21.86
CA ARG A 541 1.39 -6.41 -21.10
C ARG A 541 0.15 -7.08 -20.51
N ILE A 542 -0.02 -7.01 -19.18
CA ILE A 542 -1.19 -7.61 -18.49
C ILE A 542 -2.02 -6.60 -17.71
N CYS A 543 -1.52 -5.38 -17.53
CA CYS A 543 -2.23 -4.28 -16.89
C CYS A 543 -1.82 -2.94 -17.48
N ASP A 544 -2.66 -1.93 -17.29
CA ASP A 544 -2.41 -0.56 -17.71
C ASP A 544 -1.59 0.25 -16.70
N THR A 545 -1.81 0.00 -15.41
CA THR A 545 -0.96 0.49 -14.32
C THR A 545 -0.87 -0.60 -13.25
N VAL A 546 0.21 -0.62 -12.45
CA VAL A 546 0.27 -1.51 -11.27
C VAL A 546 -0.72 -1.12 -10.17
N TYR A 547 -1.30 0.09 -10.26
CA TYR A 547 -2.41 0.55 -9.41
C TYR A 547 -3.77 -0.05 -9.79
N ASN A 548 -3.98 -0.29 -11.09
CA ASN A 548 -5.25 -0.77 -11.58
C ASN A 548 -5.38 -2.27 -11.37
N SER A 549 -6.62 -2.66 -11.15
CA SER A 549 -6.97 -4.01 -10.72
C SER A 549 -6.65 -5.04 -11.80
N PHE A 550 -5.43 -5.56 -11.83
CA PHE A 550 -5.05 -6.52 -12.85
C PHE A 550 -5.75 -7.84 -12.61
N ASN A 551 -6.25 -8.47 -13.67
CA ASN A 551 -6.90 -9.75 -13.53
C ASN A 551 -5.83 -10.80 -13.17
N ALA A 552 -6.00 -11.51 -12.05
CA ALA A 552 -5.06 -12.55 -11.65
C ALA A 552 -4.91 -13.62 -12.75
N ASN A 553 -5.90 -13.78 -13.61
CA ASN A 553 -5.85 -14.70 -14.75
C ASN A 553 -5.09 -14.14 -15.96
N ASP A 554 -4.88 -12.83 -16.07
CA ASP A 554 -3.95 -12.25 -17.04
C ASP A 554 -2.50 -12.59 -16.68
N VAL A 555 -2.17 -12.70 -15.39
CA VAL A 555 -0.89 -13.28 -14.96
C VAL A 555 -0.74 -14.72 -15.46
N ALA A 556 -1.75 -15.56 -15.24
CA ALA A 556 -1.70 -16.95 -15.70
C ALA A 556 -1.54 -17.04 -17.23
N ARG A 557 -2.27 -16.20 -17.99
CA ARG A 557 -2.15 -16.13 -19.45
C ARG A 557 -0.77 -15.68 -19.91
N GLY A 558 -0.19 -14.68 -19.23
CA GLY A 558 1.18 -14.23 -19.50
C GLY A 558 2.22 -15.32 -19.26
N ILE A 559 2.07 -16.11 -18.19
CA ILE A 559 2.94 -17.25 -17.90
C ILE A 559 2.76 -18.35 -18.95
N GLU A 560 1.53 -18.72 -19.28
CA GLU A 560 1.23 -19.73 -20.32
C GLU A 560 1.81 -19.31 -21.68
N TYR A 561 1.63 -18.05 -22.07
CA TYR A 561 2.20 -17.50 -23.30
C TYR A 561 3.73 -17.51 -23.30
N ALA A 562 4.36 -17.23 -22.16
CA ALA A 562 5.81 -17.30 -22.04
C ALA A 562 6.34 -18.72 -22.32
N ILE A 563 5.64 -19.76 -21.84
CA ILE A 563 5.97 -21.16 -22.13
C ILE A 563 5.82 -21.44 -23.63
N GLU A 564 4.70 -21.05 -24.23
CA GLU A 564 4.43 -21.23 -25.67
C GLU A 564 5.49 -20.56 -26.55
N MET A 565 5.95 -19.38 -26.16
CA MET A 565 7.01 -18.67 -26.87
C MET A 565 8.42 -19.23 -26.62
N GLY A 566 8.54 -20.26 -25.79
CA GLY A 566 9.82 -20.88 -25.42
C GLY A 566 10.73 -19.92 -24.66
N CYS A 567 10.16 -19.08 -23.79
CA CYS A 567 10.92 -18.31 -22.83
C CYS A 567 11.49 -19.24 -21.75
N GLU A 568 12.67 -18.90 -21.25
CA GLU A 568 13.39 -19.67 -20.23
C GLU A 568 13.40 -18.96 -18.88
N VAL A 569 13.10 -17.66 -18.90
CA VAL A 569 12.96 -16.82 -17.71
C VAL A 569 11.70 -15.96 -17.84
N ILE A 570 10.98 -15.80 -16.73
CA ILE A 570 9.89 -14.85 -16.57
C ILE A 570 10.32 -13.82 -15.55
N SER A 571 10.26 -12.55 -15.91
CA SER A 571 10.39 -11.41 -15.00
C SER A 571 9.03 -10.74 -14.86
N MET A 572 8.52 -10.66 -13.62
CA MET A 572 7.20 -10.09 -13.36
C MET A 572 7.20 -9.22 -12.10
N SER A 573 7.22 -7.90 -12.29
CA SER A 573 7.30 -6.92 -11.20
C SER A 573 5.93 -6.52 -10.66
N MET A 574 5.10 -7.52 -10.31
CA MET A 574 3.79 -7.30 -9.67
C MET A 574 3.34 -8.50 -8.83
N ALA A 575 2.38 -8.23 -7.95
CA ALA A 575 1.82 -9.17 -7.00
C ALA A 575 0.29 -9.03 -6.94
N GLY A 576 -0.43 -10.14 -6.77
CA GLY A 576 -1.89 -10.15 -6.85
C GLY A 576 -2.55 -11.24 -6.03
N TYR A 577 -3.87 -11.35 -6.16
CA TYR A 577 -4.64 -12.36 -5.44
C TYR A 577 -4.24 -13.79 -5.86
N PRO A 578 -4.25 -14.74 -4.91
CA PRO A 578 -4.03 -16.13 -5.24
C PRO A 578 -5.24 -16.72 -5.98
N THR A 579 -4.97 -17.39 -7.10
CA THR A 579 -5.96 -18.19 -7.85
C THR A 579 -5.38 -19.55 -8.19
N ARG A 580 -6.25 -20.54 -8.39
CA ARG A 580 -5.82 -21.88 -8.80
C ARG A 580 -5.17 -21.83 -10.18
N ARG A 581 -5.70 -21.03 -11.10
CA ARG A 581 -5.14 -20.90 -12.46
C ARG A 581 -3.68 -20.42 -12.43
N VAL A 582 -3.35 -19.43 -11.60
CA VAL A 582 -1.96 -18.94 -11.48
C VAL A 582 -1.05 -20.03 -10.91
N ALA A 583 -1.48 -20.74 -9.86
CA ALA A 583 -0.71 -21.86 -9.31
C ALA A 583 -0.42 -22.93 -10.37
N ARG A 584 -1.41 -23.31 -11.17
CA ARG A 584 -1.23 -24.25 -12.30
C ARG A 584 -0.28 -23.73 -13.37
N ALA A 585 -0.38 -22.44 -13.72
CA ALA A 585 0.52 -21.83 -14.71
C ALA A 585 1.97 -21.82 -14.21
N VAL A 586 2.19 -21.48 -12.94
CA VAL A 586 3.49 -21.58 -12.26
C VAL A 586 4.03 -23.01 -12.29
N ASN A 587 3.19 -24.02 -12.01
CA ASN A 587 3.60 -25.42 -12.08
C ASN A 587 4.03 -25.80 -13.50
N LYS A 588 3.23 -25.47 -14.53
CA LYS A 588 3.57 -25.74 -15.93
C LYS A 588 4.90 -25.09 -16.33
N ALA A 589 5.11 -23.82 -15.97
CA ALA A 589 6.34 -23.10 -16.29
C ALA A 589 7.56 -23.74 -15.62
N TYR A 590 7.46 -24.06 -14.32
CA TYR A 590 8.53 -24.74 -13.59
C TYR A 590 8.85 -26.11 -14.20
N GLU A 591 7.84 -26.95 -14.50
CA GLU A 591 8.04 -28.26 -15.13
C GLU A 591 8.69 -28.15 -16.51
N ALA A 592 8.40 -27.08 -17.25
CA ALA A 592 9.03 -26.76 -18.54
C ALA A 592 10.44 -26.15 -18.41
N GLY A 593 10.98 -26.02 -17.19
CA GLY A 593 12.31 -25.48 -16.93
C GLY A 593 12.41 -23.95 -17.01
N VAL A 594 11.28 -23.25 -16.92
CA VAL A 594 11.22 -21.79 -16.91
C VAL A 594 11.46 -21.27 -15.51
N VAL A 595 12.44 -20.38 -15.35
CA VAL A 595 12.71 -19.71 -14.07
C VAL A 595 11.77 -18.53 -13.91
N ILE A 596 11.00 -18.51 -12.83
CA ILE A 596 10.01 -17.45 -12.56
C ILE A 596 10.54 -16.57 -11.44
N VAL A 597 10.67 -15.27 -11.70
CA VAL A 597 11.10 -14.27 -10.73
C VAL A 597 10.03 -13.20 -10.61
N THR A 598 9.56 -12.97 -9.38
CA THR A 598 8.43 -12.05 -9.16
C THR A 598 8.67 -11.17 -7.94
N ALA A 599 8.19 -9.94 -7.98
CA ALA A 599 8.30 -9.00 -6.87
C ALA A 599 7.67 -9.58 -5.59
N ALA A 600 8.37 -9.51 -4.46
CA ALA A 600 7.84 -9.96 -3.17
C ALA A 600 6.63 -9.13 -2.70
N GLY A 601 6.49 -7.89 -3.20
CA GLY A 601 5.50 -6.91 -2.77
C GLY A 601 6.14 -5.75 -2.01
N ASN A 602 5.37 -4.69 -1.79
CA ASN A 602 5.80 -3.53 -1.01
C ASN A 602 4.73 -3.20 0.04
N ASN A 603 5.16 -2.59 1.14
CA ASN A 603 4.29 -2.07 2.19
C ASN A 603 4.74 -0.68 2.62
N TRP A 604 3.83 0.10 3.23
CA TRP A 604 4.10 1.47 3.64
C TRP A 604 4.12 1.60 5.16
N VAL A 605 5.04 2.43 5.68
CA VAL A 605 5.11 2.71 7.12
C VAL A 605 4.24 3.90 7.56
N LYS A 606 3.68 4.66 6.60
CA LYS A 606 2.75 5.79 6.82
C LYS A 606 1.62 5.79 5.78
N GLY A 607 0.45 6.32 6.15
CA GLY A 607 -0.66 6.60 5.23
C GLY A 607 -1.62 5.42 5.07
N ILE A 608 -2.68 5.59 4.26
CA ILE A 608 -3.76 4.59 4.09
C ILE A 608 -3.22 3.24 3.60
N SER A 609 -2.13 3.26 2.83
CA SER A 609 -1.45 2.07 2.34
C SER A 609 -0.65 1.32 3.41
N LYS A 610 -0.56 1.81 4.67
CA LYS A 610 0.01 1.07 5.82
C LYS A 610 -0.74 -0.22 6.13
N LEU A 611 -2.00 -0.32 5.70
CA LEU A 611 -2.80 -1.53 5.86
C LEU A 611 -2.34 -2.67 4.93
N THR A 612 -1.47 -2.43 3.94
CA THR A 612 -0.98 -3.52 3.09
C THR A 612 -0.13 -4.53 3.88
N PRO A 613 -0.32 -5.84 3.68
CA PRO A 613 0.54 -6.88 4.23
C PRO A 613 2.04 -6.62 4.05
N LYS A 614 2.82 -6.86 5.10
CA LYS A 614 4.28 -6.89 5.09
C LYS A 614 4.85 -8.19 4.53
N ALA A 615 4.04 -9.25 4.49
CA ALA A 615 4.44 -10.56 3.98
C ALA A 615 4.59 -10.61 2.45
N VAL A 616 5.42 -11.54 1.98
CA VAL A 616 5.58 -11.92 0.58
C VAL A 616 4.22 -12.29 -0.03
N MET A 617 3.94 -11.72 -1.19
CA MET A 617 2.67 -11.85 -1.90
C MET A 617 2.68 -12.99 -2.94
N TYR A 618 1.50 -13.39 -3.44
CA TYR A 618 1.42 -14.28 -4.60
C TYR A 618 1.65 -13.52 -5.92
N PRO A 619 2.27 -14.15 -6.92
CA PRO A 619 2.77 -15.53 -6.95
C PRO A 619 4.17 -15.74 -6.34
N ALA A 620 4.84 -14.68 -5.86
CA ALA A 620 6.18 -14.79 -5.24
C ALA A 620 6.25 -15.79 -4.08
N ARG A 621 5.13 -15.96 -3.37
CA ARG A 621 4.98 -16.88 -2.24
C ARG A 621 4.99 -18.38 -2.63
N PHE A 622 4.85 -18.74 -3.91
CA PHE A 622 4.93 -20.14 -4.32
C PHE A 622 6.37 -20.66 -4.30
N ASP A 623 6.58 -21.88 -3.78
CA ASP A 623 7.91 -22.49 -3.66
C ASP A 623 8.66 -22.65 -5.01
N ARG A 624 7.93 -22.68 -6.13
CA ARG A 624 8.49 -22.75 -7.50
C ARG A 624 8.91 -21.39 -8.08
N VAL A 625 8.63 -20.30 -7.37
CA VAL A 625 8.93 -18.92 -7.77
C VAL A 625 10.09 -18.38 -6.93
N ILE A 626 10.92 -17.52 -7.51
CA ILE A 626 11.92 -16.76 -6.76
C ILE A 626 11.28 -15.44 -6.32
N ALA A 627 11.13 -15.24 -5.01
CA ALA A 627 10.61 -14.00 -4.46
C ALA A 627 11.70 -12.92 -4.41
N ALA A 628 11.52 -11.85 -5.17
CA ALA A 628 12.47 -10.75 -5.23
C ALA A 628 12.25 -9.77 -4.07
N CYS A 629 13.12 -9.83 -3.06
CA CYS A 629 13.16 -8.90 -1.94
C CYS A 629 14.15 -7.74 -2.21
N GLY A 630 14.17 -6.73 -1.34
CA GLY A 630 15.00 -5.53 -1.52
C GLY A 630 16.18 -5.42 -0.56
N VAL A 631 17.33 -4.99 -1.08
CA VAL A 631 18.52 -4.58 -0.31
C VAL A 631 18.99 -3.18 -0.76
N CYS A 632 19.27 -2.31 0.20
CA CYS A 632 19.68 -0.92 -0.04
C CYS A 632 21.13 -0.81 -0.52
N PHE A 633 21.53 0.38 -0.95
CA PHE A 633 22.90 0.69 -1.36
C PHE A 633 23.97 0.31 -0.31
N ASN A 634 23.64 0.48 0.98
CA ASN A 634 24.50 0.19 2.13
C ASN A 634 24.50 -1.30 2.56
N GLU A 635 23.96 -2.20 1.74
CA GLU A 635 23.80 -3.65 2.02
C GLU A 635 22.84 -3.99 3.19
N LYS A 636 22.16 -2.99 3.77
CA LYS A 636 21.08 -3.20 4.74
C LYS A 636 19.74 -3.45 4.03
N PRO A 637 18.76 -4.10 4.68
CA PRO A 637 17.49 -4.43 4.05
C PRO A 637 16.71 -3.23 3.55
N TYR A 638 15.86 -3.41 2.52
CA TYR A 638 14.86 -2.40 2.15
C TYR A 638 13.69 -2.40 3.14
N ASP A 639 14.00 -2.08 4.40
CA ASP A 639 13.11 -2.06 5.55
C ASP A 639 13.53 -0.91 6.49
N PHE A 640 12.55 -0.16 6.99
CA PHE A 640 12.78 1.01 7.84
C PHE A 640 13.46 0.66 9.15
N ALA A 641 13.01 -0.41 9.82
CA ALA A 641 13.57 -0.83 11.10
C ALA A 641 15.03 -1.28 10.96
N ALA A 642 15.41 -1.79 9.78
CA ALA A 642 16.79 -2.15 9.51
C ALA A 642 17.70 -0.95 9.20
N ASN A 643 17.16 0.25 8.92
CA ASN A 643 17.94 1.42 8.50
C ASN A 643 17.80 2.64 9.43
N GLU A 644 17.22 2.52 10.62
CA GLU A 644 16.81 3.62 11.51
C GLU A 644 17.82 4.78 11.65
N GLU A 645 19.13 4.49 11.69
CA GLU A 645 20.21 5.48 11.79
C GLU A 645 20.31 6.43 10.57
N GLU A 646 19.96 5.96 9.39
CA GLU A 646 19.97 6.74 8.14
C GLU A 646 18.60 7.37 7.85
N MET A 647 17.54 6.97 8.56
CA MET A 647 16.17 7.39 8.33
C MET A 647 15.84 8.68 9.09
N LYS A 648 15.63 9.78 8.38
CA LYS A 648 14.98 10.98 8.93
C LYS A 648 13.55 10.99 8.38
N LEU A 649 12.58 10.37 9.08
CA LEU A 649 11.16 10.14 8.70
C LEU A 649 10.35 11.43 8.36
N ARG A 650 10.89 12.32 7.54
CA ARG A 650 10.51 13.72 7.35
C ARG A 650 9.82 14.01 6.01
N SER A 651 9.67 13.03 5.10
CA SER A 651 9.00 13.22 3.80
C SER A 651 7.73 12.38 3.63
N GLU A 652 6.75 12.94 2.92
CA GLU A 652 5.52 12.27 2.47
C GLU A 652 5.68 11.64 1.07
N GLY A 653 4.92 10.56 0.80
CA GLY A 653 4.93 9.84 -0.49
C GLY A 653 5.76 8.55 -0.47
N GLY A 654 6.06 7.97 -1.64
CA GLY A 654 6.77 6.67 -1.74
C GLY A 654 8.17 6.59 -1.09
N ASP A 655 8.68 7.69 -0.52
CA ASP A 655 9.77 7.71 0.47
C ASP A 655 9.44 6.99 1.79
N THR A 656 8.20 6.52 1.98
CA THR A 656 7.74 5.69 3.12
C THR A 656 7.42 4.25 2.73
N MET A 657 7.68 3.89 1.47
CA MET A 657 7.55 2.52 0.97
C MET A 657 8.78 1.69 1.34
N GLN A 658 8.55 0.45 1.76
CA GLN A 658 9.57 -0.57 2.00
C GLN A 658 9.17 -1.91 1.36
N GLY A 659 10.10 -2.86 1.29
CA GLY A 659 9.89 -4.16 0.66
C GLY A 659 9.20 -5.16 1.59
N ASN A 660 8.44 -6.09 1.00
CA ASN A 660 7.85 -7.20 1.74
C ASN A 660 8.88 -8.31 1.99
N TRP A 661 8.73 -8.97 3.14
CA TRP A 661 9.52 -10.11 3.59
C TRP A 661 8.69 -10.97 4.55
N GLY A 662 9.07 -12.23 4.72
CA GLY A 662 8.31 -13.20 5.50
C GLY A 662 7.04 -13.71 4.81
N PRO A 663 6.35 -14.71 5.39
CA PRO A 663 6.77 -15.49 6.55
C PRO A 663 7.99 -16.38 6.22
N GLU A 664 8.56 -17.04 7.23
CA GLU A 664 9.81 -17.79 7.11
C GLU A 664 9.80 -18.81 5.94
N LYS A 665 8.70 -19.54 5.72
CA LYS A 665 8.60 -20.46 4.57
C LYS A 665 8.82 -19.75 3.24
N ALA A 666 8.18 -18.60 3.01
CA ALA A 666 8.32 -17.84 1.76
C ALA A 666 9.76 -17.34 1.56
N MET A 667 10.49 -17.11 2.65
CA MET A 667 11.89 -16.67 2.57
C MET A 667 12.85 -17.77 2.12
N ARG A 668 12.44 -19.05 2.12
CA ARG A 668 13.28 -20.15 1.61
C ARG A 668 13.57 -20.04 0.12
N THR A 669 12.70 -19.37 -0.62
CA THR A 669 12.83 -19.16 -2.07
C THR A 669 13.03 -17.70 -2.44
N ALA A 670 13.23 -16.84 -1.43
CA ALA A 670 13.53 -15.43 -1.63
C ALA A 670 15.01 -15.19 -1.92
N LEU A 671 15.27 -14.12 -2.68
CA LEU A 671 16.59 -13.57 -2.92
C LEU A 671 16.44 -12.04 -2.98
N ALA A 672 17.35 -11.30 -2.35
CA ALA A 672 17.30 -9.84 -2.37
C ALA A 672 18.14 -9.27 -3.53
N ALA A 673 17.65 -8.23 -4.18
CA ALA A 673 18.46 -7.41 -5.10
C ALA A 673 18.25 -5.92 -4.84
N TYR A 674 19.05 -5.09 -5.51
CA TYR A 674 19.30 -3.75 -5.03
C TYR A 674 18.15 -2.78 -5.29
N THR A 675 17.72 -2.07 -4.25
CA THR A 675 16.63 -1.07 -4.22
C THR A 675 16.64 -0.35 -2.86
N PRO A 676 16.22 0.93 -2.75
CA PRO A 676 15.77 1.84 -3.80
C PRO A 676 16.93 2.70 -4.30
N ASN A 677 16.63 3.88 -4.85
CA ASN A 677 17.61 4.82 -5.40
C ASN A 677 18.35 4.31 -6.66
N LEU A 678 17.67 3.51 -7.49
CA LEU A 678 18.17 3.12 -8.81
C LEU A 678 17.83 4.20 -9.85
N ALA A 679 18.63 4.26 -10.92
CA ALA A 679 18.23 4.96 -12.13
C ALA A 679 16.95 4.32 -12.69
N TRP A 680 15.89 5.11 -12.82
CA TRP A 680 14.57 4.65 -13.24
C TRP A 680 14.18 5.30 -14.55
N ALA A 681 13.95 4.51 -15.60
CA ALA A 681 13.54 5.04 -16.90
C ALA A 681 12.26 5.87 -16.73
N ASN A 682 12.31 7.14 -17.11
CA ASN A 682 11.19 8.05 -16.97
C ASN A 682 10.88 8.70 -18.32
N ASN A 683 9.62 9.04 -18.54
CA ASN A 683 9.18 9.73 -19.76
C ASN A 683 8.74 11.18 -19.49
N ASN A 684 9.19 11.77 -18.38
CA ASN A 684 8.81 13.14 -18.03
C ASN A 684 9.46 14.12 -19.02
N PRO A 685 8.69 14.85 -19.83
CA PRO A 685 9.23 15.77 -20.83
C PRO A 685 9.99 16.95 -20.22
N ASN A 686 9.78 17.22 -18.93
CA ASN A 686 10.44 18.30 -18.19
C ASN A 686 11.71 17.84 -17.44
N SER A 687 12.05 16.53 -17.48
CA SER A 687 13.27 16.05 -16.85
C SER A 687 14.49 16.34 -17.73
N LYS A 688 15.60 16.76 -17.11
CA LYS A 688 16.87 16.97 -17.81
C LYS A 688 17.41 15.67 -18.43
N TYR A 689 17.15 14.54 -17.78
CA TYR A 689 17.61 13.22 -18.19
C TYR A 689 16.42 12.30 -18.44
N ARG A 690 16.64 11.21 -19.18
CA ARG A 690 15.61 10.20 -19.45
C ARG A 690 15.44 9.20 -18.29
N PHE A 691 16.09 9.47 -17.16
CA PHE A 691 16.08 8.64 -15.96
C PHE A 691 15.93 9.50 -14.71
N SER A 692 15.14 9.06 -13.74
CA SER A 692 15.11 9.63 -12.39
C SER A 692 16.02 8.85 -11.45
N ARG A 693 16.33 9.41 -10.28
CA ARG A 693 17.13 8.78 -9.22
C ARG A 693 16.30 8.02 -8.18
N THR A 694 15.02 7.81 -8.45
CA THR A 694 14.03 7.36 -7.46
C THR A 694 13.53 5.94 -7.71
N GLY A 695 14.24 5.15 -8.52
CA GLY A 695 13.86 3.75 -8.76
C GLY A 695 13.85 2.98 -7.46
N GLY A 696 12.68 2.45 -7.09
CA GLY A 696 12.46 1.81 -5.80
C GLY A 696 11.48 0.64 -5.89
N GLY A 697 11.24 0.00 -4.76
CA GLY A 697 10.36 -1.17 -4.67
C GLY A 697 11.01 -2.50 -5.06
N THR A 698 10.40 -3.59 -4.65
CA THR A 698 10.75 -4.95 -5.08
C THR A 698 10.63 -5.15 -6.60
N SER A 699 9.88 -4.29 -7.27
CA SER A 699 9.83 -4.16 -8.73
C SER A 699 11.17 -3.79 -9.37
N SER A 700 12.04 -3.06 -8.67
CA SER A 700 13.42 -2.75 -9.11
C SER A 700 14.38 -3.93 -8.91
N ALA A 701 14.14 -4.76 -7.89
CA ALA A 701 14.94 -5.95 -7.57
C ALA A 701 14.66 -7.13 -8.52
N THR A 702 13.39 -7.34 -8.87
CA THR A 702 12.90 -8.42 -9.75
C THR A 702 13.67 -8.57 -11.07
N PRO A 703 13.84 -7.52 -11.90
CA PRO A 703 14.56 -7.63 -13.18
C PRO A 703 16.05 -7.95 -13.02
N GLN A 704 16.68 -7.59 -11.90
CA GLN A 704 18.09 -7.92 -11.63
C GLN A 704 18.27 -9.43 -11.42
N ILE A 705 17.39 -10.05 -10.64
CA ILE A 705 17.43 -11.49 -10.38
C ILE A 705 17.07 -12.28 -11.64
N ALA A 706 16.09 -11.80 -12.43
CA ALA A 706 15.77 -12.40 -13.73
C ALA A 706 16.95 -12.29 -14.72
N ALA A 707 17.67 -11.17 -14.74
CA ALA A 707 18.88 -11.02 -15.53
C ALA A 707 19.96 -12.03 -15.11
N ALA A 708 20.19 -12.21 -13.80
CA ALA A 708 21.16 -13.18 -13.29
C ALA A 708 20.78 -14.63 -13.66
N ALA A 709 19.50 -14.99 -13.56
CA ALA A 709 19.00 -16.29 -14.02
C ALA A 709 19.30 -16.52 -15.51
N ALA A 710 19.00 -15.52 -16.36
CA ALA A 710 19.26 -15.60 -17.79
C ALA A 710 20.76 -15.67 -18.11
N LEU A 711 21.60 -14.91 -17.40
CA LEU A 711 23.05 -14.98 -17.54
C LEU A 711 23.60 -16.36 -17.18
N TRP A 712 23.10 -16.98 -16.11
CA TRP A 712 23.52 -18.32 -15.70
C TRP A 712 23.13 -19.38 -16.74
N ILE A 713 21.90 -19.31 -17.27
CA ILE A 713 21.43 -20.18 -18.35
C ILE A 713 22.31 -20.03 -19.60
N ALA A 714 22.59 -18.79 -20.02
CA ALA A 714 23.44 -18.52 -21.18
C ALA A 714 24.87 -19.04 -20.99
N TYR A 715 25.44 -18.84 -19.81
CA TYR A 715 26.79 -19.32 -19.48
C TYR A 715 26.88 -20.85 -19.51
N ASN A 716 25.84 -21.55 -19.03
CA ASN A 716 25.84 -23.00 -18.85
C ASN A 716 25.04 -23.74 -19.93
N ARG A 717 24.77 -23.09 -21.07
CA ARG A 717 23.92 -23.63 -22.14
C ARG A 717 24.29 -25.04 -22.59
N GLN A 718 25.58 -25.30 -22.79
CA GLN A 718 26.09 -26.60 -23.23
C GLN A 718 25.89 -27.66 -22.14
N GLU A 719 26.28 -27.37 -20.91
CA GLU A 719 26.16 -28.31 -19.78
C GLU A 719 24.68 -28.65 -19.47
N LEU A 720 23.78 -27.67 -19.57
CA LEU A 720 22.33 -27.89 -19.47
C LEU A 720 21.80 -28.86 -20.53
N ALA A 721 22.37 -28.84 -21.73
CA ALA A 721 22.01 -29.78 -22.79
C ALA A 721 22.63 -31.17 -22.54
N ASP A 722 23.91 -31.22 -22.18
CA ASP A 722 24.64 -32.47 -21.94
C ASP A 722 24.05 -33.27 -20.77
N LYS A 723 23.60 -32.57 -19.71
CA LYS A 723 22.90 -33.17 -18.55
C LYS A 723 21.42 -33.41 -18.78
N GLN A 724 20.88 -33.05 -19.95
CA GLN A 724 19.46 -33.15 -20.30
C GLN A 724 18.54 -32.37 -19.33
N TYR A 725 19.01 -31.24 -18.81
CA TYR A 725 18.22 -30.39 -17.90
C TYR A 725 17.34 -29.42 -18.67
N LYS A 726 17.76 -29.00 -19.87
CA LYS A 726 17.04 -28.05 -20.70
C LYS A 726 15.59 -28.48 -20.95
N GLY A 727 14.65 -27.56 -20.70
CA GLY A 727 13.22 -27.81 -20.89
C GLY A 727 12.56 -28.69 -19.81
N THR A 728 13.25 -28.94 -18.70
CA THR A 728 12.75 -29.71 -17.55
C THR A 728 12.87 -28.90 -16.28
N TRP A 729 12.13 -29.27 -15.23
CA TRP A 729 12.25 -28.66 -13.90
C TRP A 729 13.68 -28.57 -13.35
N LYS A 730 14.58 -29.48 -13.79
CA LYS A 730 15.99 -29.45 -13.38
C LYS A 730 16.73 -28.22 -13.87
N GLN A 731 16.36 -27.64 -15.02
CA GLN A 731 16.94 -26.36 -15.45
C GLN A 731 16.54 -25.24 -14.47
N ALA A 732 15.25 -25.15 -14.14
CA ALA A 732 14.78 -24.13 -13.22
C ALA A 732 15.43 -24.29 -11.83
N GLU A 733 15.53 -25.53 -11.34
CA GLU A 733 16.14 -25.81 -10.04
C GLU A 733 17.65 -25.57 -10.03
N ALA A 734 18.39 -25.94 -11.09
CA ALA A 734 19.82 -25.67 -11.18
C ALA A 734 20.12 -24.16 -11.11
N VAL A 735 19.33 -23.35 -11.82
CA VAL A 735 19.44 -21.88 -11.75
C VAL A 735 19.15 -21.38 -10.34
N ARG A 736 18.05 -21.83 -9.73
CA ARG A 736 17.67 -21.45 -8.36
C ARG A 736 18.79 -21.77 -7.36
N GLN A 737 19.32 -23.00 -7.40
CA GLN A 737 20.40 -23.43 -6.52
C GLN A 737 21.68 -22.61 -6.74
N ALA A 738 22.03 -22.29 -7.99
CA ALA A 738 23.17 -21.43 -8.28
C ALA A 738 23.02 -20.02 -7.69
N LEU A 739 21.85 -19.41 -7.86
CA LEU A 739 21.56 -18.08 -7.32
C LEU A 739 21.48 -18.09 -5.78
N PHE A 740 20.89 -19.13 -5.18
CA PHE A 740 20.72 -19.23 -3.74
C PHE A 740 22.03 -19.53 -3.00
N GLN A 741 22.89 -20.39 -3.54
CA GLN A 741 24.17 -20.74 -2.90
C GLN A 741 25.24 -19.67 -3.06
N SER A 742 25.05 -18.74 -4.01
CA SER A 742 25.98 -17.64 -4.26
C SER A 742 25.57 -16.32 -3.61
N GLY A 743 24.40 -16.26 -2.96
CA GLY A 743 23.89 -15.03 -2.35
C GLY A 743 24.80 -14.49 -1.25
N GLY A 744 24.92 -13.16 -1.18
CA GLY A 744 25.66 -12.46 -0.13
C GLY A 744 24.98 -12.62 1.22
N ILE A 745 25.70 -13.15 2.20
CA ILE A 745 25.21 -13.46 3.55
C ILE A 745 25.81 -12.56 4.63
N ASP A 746 26.45 -11.46 4.24
CA ASP A 746 27.20 -10.58 5.15
C ASP A 746 26.30 -9.87 6.17
N TYR A 747 25.03 -9.61 5.81
CA TYR A 747 24.07 -9.04 6.75
C TYR A 747 23.56 -10.11 7.74
N PRO A 748 23.74 -9.95 9.06
CA PRO A 748 23.40 -11.00 10.04
C PRO A 748 21.93 -11.47 10.00
N GLY A 749 21.00 -10.57 9.62
CA GLY A 749 19.57 -10.87 9.48
C GLY A 749 19.14 -11.36 8.10
N TYR A 750 20.07 -11.78 7.21
CA TYR A 750 19.75 -12.05 5.80
C TYR A 750 18.65 -13.10 5.63
N LYS A 751 18.57 -14.13 6.47
CA LYS A 751 17.52 -15.16 6.36
C LYS A 751 16.10 -14.58 6.47
N LYS A 752 15.94 -13.55 7.30
CA LYS A 752 14.67 -12.88 7.52
C LYS A 752 14.27 -11.99 6.34
N TYR A 753 15.21 -11.19 5.83
CA TYR A 753 14.89 -10.13 4.85
C TYR A 753 15.26 -10.49 3.41
N TYR A 754 16.28 -11.32 3.22
CA TYR A 754 16.85 -11.68 1.92
C TYR A 754 16.59 -13.13 1.53
N GLY A 755 16.26 -13.99 2.50
CA GLY A 755 16.13 -15.42 2.28
C GLY A 755 17.50 -16.05 2.03
N ASN A 756 17.84 -16.24 0.75
CA ASN A 756 19.11 -16.83 0.32
C ASN A 756 20.26 -15.83 0.15
N GLY A 757 20.07 -14.56 0.53
CA GLY A 757 21.11 -13.53 0.53
C GLY A 757 20.90 -12.42 -0.50
N SER A 758 21.84 -11.48 -0.59
CA SER A 758 21.85 -10.45 -1.64
C SER A 758 22.40 -11.02 -2.95
N LEU A 759 21.83 -10.63 -4.09
CA LEU A 759 22.20 -11.15 -5.41
C LEU A 759 23.69 -10.95 -5.70
N LYS A 760 24.41 -12.02 -6.10
CA LYS A 760 25.79 -11.98 -6.59
C LYS A 760 25.89 -12.77 -7.91
N ALA A 761 25.55 -12.14 -9.02
CA ALA A 761 25.37 -12.80 -10.32
C ALA A 761 26.64 -13.46 -10.87
N SER A 762 27.83 -12.86 -10.66
CA SER A 762 29.09 -13.47 -11.10
C SER A 762 29.45 -14.68 -10.24
N ALA A 763 29.24 -14.59 -8.92
CA ALA A 763 29.45 -15.73 -8.01
C ALA A 763 28.54 -16.93 -8.35
N ALA A 764 27.31 -16.67 -8.83
CA ALA A 764 26.43 -17.73 -9.32
C ALA A 764 27.03 -18.53 -10.49
N LEU A 765 27.82 -17.88 -11.35
CA LEU A 765 28.53 -18.58 -12.43
C LEU A 765 29.66 -19.47 -11.91
N ASP A 766 30.29 -19.10 -10.79
CA ASP A 766 31.44 -19.81 -10.22
C ASP A 766 31.03 -21.14 -9.58
N VAL A 767 29.84 -21.22 -9.00
CA VAL A 767 29.31 -22.45 -8.37
C VAL A 767 28.75 -23.46 -9.38
N SER A 768 28.78 -23.18 -10.69
CA SER A 768 28.11 -24.00 -11.71
C SER A 768 28.51 -25.48 -11.66
N ALA A 769 29.80 -25.79 -11.50
CA ALA A 769 30.28 -27.16 -11.43
C ALA A 769 29.68 -27.95 -10.26
N ASP A 770 29.57 -27.31 -9.09
CA ASP A 770 28.98 -27.91 -7.89
C ASP A 770 27.48 -28.17 -8.09
N ILE A 771 26.77 -27.25 -8.74
CA ILE A 771 25.35 -27.40 -9.07
C ILE A 771 25.11 -28.60 -10.00
N PHE A 772 25.95 -28.82 -11.02
CA PHE A 772 25.81 -29.95 -11.94
C PHE A 772 26.24 -31.31 -11.35
N ASN A 773 26.93 -31.29 -10.21
CA ASN A 773 27.29 -32.47 -9.42
C ASN A 773 26.30 -32.75 -8.29
N MET A 774 25.39 -31.81 -8.00
CA MET A 774 24.37 -31.92 -6.97
C MET A 774 23.20 -32.79 -7.42
N GLU A 775 22.64 -33.56 -6.48
CA GLU A 775 21.32 -34.16 -6.64
C GLU A 775 20.24 -33.10 -6.42
N LEU A 776 19.70 -32.56 -7.52
CA LEU A 776 18.63 -31.56 -7.47
C LEU A 776 17.33 -32.18 -6.94
N LYS A 777 16.65 -31.44 -6.06
CA LYS A 777 15.34 -31.81 -5.52
C LYS A 777 14.26 -30.94 -6.13
N GLN A 778 13.20 -31.56 -6.60
CA GLN A 778 12.06 -30.84 -7.16
C GLN A 778 11.35 -30.04 -6.06
N ALA A 779 11.01 -28.79 -6.36
CA ALA A 779 10.28 -27.91 -5.44
C ALA A 779 8.82 -28.36 -5.25
N GLU A 780 8.24 -28.04 -4.09
CA GLU A 780 6.84 -28.32 -3.78
C GLU A 780 5.92 -27.76 -4.87
N GLU A 781 4.83 -28.47 -5.15
CA GLU A 781 3.85 -28.02 -6.15
C GLU A 781 3.18 -26.73 -5.67
N ALA A 782 3.13 -25.72 -6.54
CA ALA A 782 2.41 -24.49 -6.25
C ALA A 782 0.93 -24.81 -6.09
N SER A 783 0.38 -24.46 -4.94
CA SER A 783 -1.05 -24.60 -4.65
C SER A 783 -1.50 -23.45 -3.77
N VAL A 784 -2.74 -23.02 -3.94
CA VAL A 784 -3.40 -22.05 -3.05
C VAL A 784 -4.06 -22.78 -1.86
N SER A 785 -4.04 -24.13 -1.87
CA SER A 785 -4.53 -24.96 -0.79
C SER A 785 -3.52 -25.07 0.34
N PHE A 786 -3.90 -24.61 1.51
CA PHE A 786 -3.08 -24.66 2.71
C PHE A 786 -3.19 -26.07 3.35
N LEU A 787 -2.05 -26.75 3.56
CA LEU A 787 -1.95 -28.09 4.17
C LEU A 787 -2.62 -28.21 5.57
N GLY A 788 -2.59 -27.16 6.39
CA GLY A 788 -3.32 -27.06 7.66
C GLY A 788 -4.75 -26.48 7.58
N ILE A 789 -5.09 -25.58 6.63
CA ILE A 789 -6.50 -25.22 6.35
C ILE A 789 -7.23 -26.44 5.80
N GLY A 790 -6.62 -27.28 4.98
CA GLY A 790 -7.23 -28.52 4.51
C GLY A 790 -7.62 -29.43 5.67
N LYS A 791 -6.73 -29.63 6.66
CA LYS A 791 -7.05 -30.37 7.89
C LYS A 791 -8.14 -29.66 8.71
N PHE A 792 -8.03 -28.35 8.89
CA PHE A 792 -8.99 -27.51 9.61
C PHE A 792 -10.40 -27.47 8.99
N VAL A 793 -10.50 -27.22 7.68
CA VAL A 793 -11.70 -27.30 6.84
C VAL A 793 -12.23 -28.73 6.87
N SER A 794 -11.39 -29.76 6.75
CA SER A 794 -11.85 -31.15 6.87
C SER A 794 -12.41 -31.48 8.26
N GLN A 795 -11.82 -30.95 9.34
CA GLN A 795 -12.34 -31.08 10.70
C GLN A 795 -13.67 -30.33 10.86
N TRP A 796 -13.85 -29.19 10.21
CA TRP A 796 -15.11 -28.46 10.19
C TRP A 796 -16.20 -29.18 9.42
N PHE A 797 -15.89 -29.70 8.23
CA PHE A 797 -16.84 -30.50 7.45
C PHE A 797 -17.33 -31.72 8.24
N ARG A 798 -16.46 -32.36 9.03
CA ARG A 798 -16.83 -33.48 9.91
C ARG A 798 -17.72 -33.07 11.10
N ALA A 799 -17.72 -31.78 11.47
CA ALA A 799 -18.50 -31.24 12.58
C ALA A 799 -19.81 -30.55 12.16
N LEU A 800 -20.11 -30.48 10.85
CA LEU A 800 -21.36 -29.93 10.35
C LEU A 800 -22.56 -30.77 10.82
N PRO A 801 -23.64 -30.15 11.32
CA PRO A 801 -24.88 -30.87 11.63
C PRO A 801 -25.41 -31.61 10.40
N ALA A 802 -26.07 -32.75 10.57
CA ALA A 802 -26.68 -33.54 9.48
C ALA A 802 -27.77 -32.78 8.67
N LYS A 803 -28.08 -31.53 9.04
CA LYS A 803 -28.98 -30.59 8.34
C LYS A 803 -28.28 -29.26 8.00
N SER A 804 -27.01 -29.30 7.59
CA SER A 804 -26.31 -28.11 7.10
C SER A 804 -26.74 -27.76 5.66
N ALA A 805 -26.51 -26.52 5.23
CA ALA A 805 -26.94 -25.98 3.94
C ALA A 805 -26.28 -26.60 2.69
N LEU A 806 -25.52 -27.69 2.85
CA LEU A 806 -24.99 -28.49 1.76
C LEU A 806 -26.08 -29.43 1.23
N PRO A 807 -26.14 -29.71 -0.09
CA PRO A 807 -26.89 -30.86 -0.59
C PRO A 807 -26.46 -32.12 0.17
N GLU A 808 -27.40 -32.99 0.56
CA GLU A 808 -27.14 -34.25 1.31
C GLU A 808 -26.08 -35.18 0.67
N THR A 809 -25.60 -34.85 -0.54
CA THR A 809 -24.73 -35.64 -1.42
C THR A 809 -23.25 -35.19 -1.43
N VAL A 810 -22.79 -34.33 -0.51
CA VAL A 810 -21.38 -33.87 -0.48
C VAL A 810 -20.62 -34.51 0.69
N PRO A 811 -19.71 -35.47 0.43
CA PRO A 811 -18.92 -36.05 1.49
C PRO A 811 -17.90 -35.03 2.04
N PRO A 812 -17.65 -34.99 3.36
CA PRO A 812 -16.61 -34.18 4.01
C PRO A 812 -15.19 -34.30 3.43
N THR A 813 -14.94 -35.31 2.59
CA THR A 813 -13.65 -35.65 1.96
C THR A 813 -13.54 -35.19 0.50
N ASP A 814 -14.53 -34.48 -0.03
CA ASP A 814 -14.48 -33.95 -1.39
C ASP A 814 -13.33 -32.92 -1.50
N LYS A 815 -12.32 -33.22 -2.34
CA LYS A 815 -11.11 -32.42 -2.44
C LYS A 815 -11.33 -31.10 -3.18
N GLN A 816 -12.22 -31.07 -4.17
CA GLN A 816 -12.44 -29.88 -4.99
C GLN A 816 -13.12 -28.78 -4.17
N ILE A 817 -14.12 -29.14 -3.37
CA ILE A 817 -14.80 -28.16 -2.50
C ILE A 817 -13.87 -27.61 -1.41
N GLN A 818 -12.99 -28.45 -0.85
CA GLN A 818 -11.99 -28.00 0.13
C GLN A 818 -10.98 -27.02 -0.49
N GLU A 819 -10.57 -27.29 -1.73
CA GLU A 819 -9.70 -26.39 -2.49
C GLU A 819 -10.41 -25.07 -2.80
N MET A 820 -11.67 -25.11 -3.27
CA MET A 820 -12.47 -23.90 -3.55
C MET A 820 -12.61 -23.02 -2.31
N MET A 821 -12.96 -23.60 -1.17
CA MET A 821 -13.03 -22.87 0.11
C MET A 821 -11.68 -22.28 0.52
N SER A 822 -10.58 -23.00 0.30
CA SER A 822 -9.25 -22.50 0.63
C SER A 822 -8.89 -21.28 -0.22
N VAL A 823 -9.17 -21.33 -1.53
CA VAL A 823 -8.97 -20.20 -2.44
C VAL A 823 -9.85 -19.02 -2.03
N GLU A 824 -11.12 -19.24 -1.72
CA GLU A 824 -12.01 -18.18 -1.26
C GLU A 824 -11.52 -17.53 0.03
N ILE A 825 -11.17 -18.32 1.07
CA ILE A 825 -10.66 -17.81 2.34
C ILE A 825 -9.42 -16.94 2.11
N MET A 826 -8.48 -17.41 1.28
CA MET A 826 -7.30 -16.63 0.93
C MET A 826 -7.68 -15.31 0.26
N GLN A 827 -8.58 -15.33 -0.72
CA GLN A 827 -9.04 -14.10 -1.38
C GLN A 827 -9.78 -13.16 -0.42
N VAL A 828 -10.54 -13.68 0.55
CA VAL A 828 -11.17 -12.89 1.61
C VAL A 828 -10.12 -12.24 2.51
N MET A 829 -9.07 -12.98 2.90
CA MET A 829 -7.95 -12.43 3.69
C MET A 829 -7.24 -11.29 2.95
N TYR A 830 -7.14 -11.36 1.63
CA TYR A 830 -6.56 -10.29 0.79
C TYR A 830 -7.51 -9.11 0.52
N LYS A 831 -8.81 -9.25 0.82
CA LYS A 831 -9.84 -8.21 0.58
C LYS A 831 -10.32 -7.52 1.85
N ASP A 832 -10.27 -8.21 2.99
CA ASP A 832 -10.79 -7.70 4.26
C ASP A 832 -9.66 -7.18 5.17
N PRO A 833 -9.59 -5.87 5.44
CA PRO A 833 -8.57 -5.30 6.32
C PRO A 833 -8.55 -5.89 7.74
N ALA A 834 -9.67 -6.42 8.22
CA ALA A 834 -9.73 -7.11 9.51
C ALA A 834 -8.93 -8.42 9.54
N LEU A 835 -8.50 -8.91 8.39
CA LEU A 835 -7.76 -10.16 8.23
C LEU A 835 -6.30 -9.99 7.80
N PHE A 836 -5.83 -8.77 7.51
CA PHE A 836 -4.46 -8.52 7.03
C PHE A 836 -3.37 -8.95 8.01
N GLU A 837 -3.59 -8.78 9.32
CA GLU A 837 -2.67 -9.26 10.35
C GLU A 837 -2.37 -10.77 10.22
N TYR A 838 -3.34 -11.56 9.75
CA TYR A 838 -3.17 -12.99 9.54
C TYR A 838 -2.35 -13.34 8.30
N LEU A 839 -2.30 -12.45 7.30
CA LEU A 839 -1.39 -12.59 6.15
C LEU A 839 0.08 -12.38 6.56
N ASP A 840 0.29 -11.49 7.54
CA ASP A 840 1.60 -11.11 8.06
C ASP A 840 2.15 -12.10 9.09
N THR A 841 1.27 -12.59 9.97
CA THR A 841 1.68 -13.35 11.16
C THR A 841 1.59 -14.86 10.98
N ILE A 842 0.65 -15.37 10.18
CA ILE A 842 0.50 -16.82 10.06
C ILE A 842 1.43 -17.33 8.97
N ASP A 843 2.46 -18.07 9.39
CA ASP A 843 3.13 -19.02 8.51
C ASP A 843 2.22 -20.23 8.27
N LEU A 844 1.22 -20.01 7.41
CA LEU A 844 0.17 -20.96 7.04
C LEU A 844 0.75 -22.35 6.71
N ASP A 845 1.94 -22.41 6.14
CA ASP A 845 2.53 -23.65 5.65
C ASP A 845 3.78 -24.08 6.44
N GLY A 846 4.07 -23.45 7.59
CA GLY A 846 5.30 -23.65 8.36
C GLY A 846 5.14 -23.61 9.88
N ALA A 847 5.88 -22.75 10.58
CA ALA A 847 6.03 -22.80 12.05
C ALA A 847 4.71 -22.62 12.84
N ASP A 848 3.71 -22.00 12.21
CA ASP A 848 2.36 -21.79 12.76
C ASP A 848 1.33 -22.79 12.21
N ALA A 849 1.75 -23.96 11.70
CA ALA A 849 0.83 -25.02 11.25
C ALA A 849 -0.19 -25.44 12.33
N ASP A 850 0.11 -25.20 13.61
CA ASP A 850 -0.76 -25.44 14.77
C ASP A 850 -1.62 -24.23 15.19
N PHE A 851 -1.57 -23.10 14.46
CA PHE A 851 -2.40 -21.92 14.72
C PHE A 851 -3.88 -22.30 14.89
N PHE A 852 -4.36 -23.18 13.99
CA PHE A 852 -5.73 -23.67 13.98
C PHE A 852 -6.04 -24.79 14.98
N ASN A 853 -5.01 -25.36 15.63
CA ASN A 853 -5.19 -26.30 16.74
C ASN A 853 -5.54 -25.57 18.05
N ARG A 854 -5.30 -24.26 18.14
CA ARG A 854 -5.75 -23.41 19.26
C ARG A 854 -7.21 -23.01 19.08
N ALA A 855 -8.11 -23.59 19.89
CA ALA A 855 -9.56 -23.37 19.78
C ALA A 855 -9.96 -21.87 19.76
N ALA A 856 -9.41 -21.06 20.66
CA ALA A 856 -9.72 -19.63 20.72
C ALA A 856 -9.26 -18.83 19.48
N ALA A 857 -8.06 -19.11 18.96
CA ALA A 857 -7.55 -18.46 17.75
C ALA A 857 -8.38 -18.84 16.52
N ARG A 858 -8.72 -20.13 16.42
CA ARG A 858 -9.65 -20.65 15.41
C ARG A 858 -11.00 -19.96 15.48
N ASP A 859 -11.63 -19.90 16.65
CA ASP A 859 -13.00 -19.39 16.78
C ASP A 859 -13.05 -17.87 16.51
N LYS A 860 -11.99 -17.14 16.89
CA LYS A 860 -11.82 -15.74 16.49
C LYS A 860 -11.70 -15.59 14.97
N PHE A 861 -10.84 -16.37 14.31
CA PHE A 861 -10.70 -16.34 12.84
C PHE A 861 -12.02 -16.69 12.14
N LYS A 862 -12.75 -17.71 12.62
CA LYS A 862 -14.10 -18.06 12.11
C LYS A 862 -15.06 -16.88 12.18
N SER A 863 -15.12 -16.24 13.34
CA SER A 863 -16.01 -15.10 13.59
C SER A 863 -15.74 -13.98 12.57
N LEU A 864 -14.47 -13.68 12.33
CA LEU A 864 -14.07 -12.65 11.36
C LEU A 864 -14.46 -13.02 9.92
N ILE A 865 -14.25 -14.27 9.47
CA ILE A 865 -14.70 -14.69 8.14
C ILE A 865 -16.23 -14.64 8.03
N LYS A 866 -16.96 -15.07 9.07
CA LYS A 866 -18.43 -15.03 9.11
C LYS A 866 -19.00 -13.62 9.00
N THR A 867 -18.35 -12.65 9.64
CA THR A 867 -18.78 -11.25 9.61
C THR A 867 -18.27 -10.48 8.39
N SER A 868 -17.26 -11.00 7.68
CA SER A 868 -16.71 -10.38 6.48
C SER A 868 -17.76 -10.16 5.40
N ALA A 869 -17.78 -8.97 4.81
CA ALA A 869 -18.66 -8.67 3.68
C ALA A 869 -18.20 -9.31 2.36
N TYR A 870 -16.95 -9.80 2.31
CA TYR A 870 -16.33 -10.40 1.11
C TYR A 870 -16.50 -11.92 1.04
N ALA A 871 -16.88 -12.57 2.13
CA ALA A 871 -17.14 -14.01 2.17
C ALA A 871 -18.54 -14.36 1.63
N SER A 872 -18.62 -15.41 0.81
CA SER A 872 -19.87 -15.91 0.22
C SER A 872 -20.86 -16.42 1.27
N ALA A 873 -22.14 -16.45 0.93
CA ALA A 873 -23.15 -17.04 1.81
C ALA A 873 -22.90 -18.54 2.01
N THR A 874 -22.43 -19.21 0.97
CA THR A 874 -22.04 -20.63 1.00
C THR A 874 -20.90 -20.86 1.98
N LEU A 875 -19.80 -20.10 1.90
CA LEU A 875 -18.70 -20.19 2.86
C LEU A 875 -19.18 -19.91 4.28
N LYS A 876 -19.96 -18.86 4.50
CA LYS A 876 -20.51 -18.53 5.83
C LYS A 876 -21.38 -19.64 6.42
N ALA A 877 -22.14 -20.34 5.58
CA ALA A 877 -22.98 -21.47 6.00
C ALA A 877 -22.17 -22.74 6.28
N LEU A 878 -20.99 -22.88 5.67
CA LEU A 878 -20.05 -23.98 5.90
C LEU A 878 -19.18 -23.79 7.17
N LEU A 879 -19.01 -22.54 7.60
CA LEU A 879 -18.30 -22.16 8.84
C LEU A 879 -19.19 -22.28 10.07
#